data_AF-A0AAV6BIM6-F1
#
_entry.id   AF-A0AAV6BIM6-F1
#
_cell.length_a   1.000
_cell.length_b   1.000
_cell.length_c   1.000
_cell.angle_alpha   90.00
_cell.angle_beta   90.00
_cell.angle_gamma   90.00
#
_symmetry.space_group_name_H-M   'P 1'
#
loop_
_entity.id
_entity.type
_entity.pdbx_description
1 polymer ?
#
loop_
_entity_poly.entity_id
_entity_poly.type
_entity_poly.pdbx_seq_one_letter_code
_entity_poly.pdbx_strand_id
1 'polypeptide(L)'
;MPVEQSLALAEFARACKAAARAVSLYPGAHPAIGGSLGRLVSAIRRLSAAGETVLVVHPATLMIDDRAPVRPDASIGELAELLHGRLIGTLRVHPDASADDWRALLLLLARPLEELIAEGGIHQMWTATGRGHFEIQEIDYAEVLRERRGSSGADWDRLLANCLKGEAVELDDAVINSLMEAVESSEKFGELLDRLNDRAETDGSAVSARIGALMHLLRATLAAVEQRNPAGTDEALTTVARATPHLSPDMLIGLLTNRMAAKAEDAAIAKGVVDRIDDGTIASIVARSVASERGATDRLAQVFEALAPDAAKKGPLLDMARAEAEQTEFGSDPRFPEVWQSAVTILNYSDKSYVSSEYARELSSAKSQAVEVERLSEDPPERIAAWLASVNEAALRDLDLLLTLDLMRVEDDPDNWGGVADLAVREIELRAHLGDIAGAQRLAAPVAEKAAGPEGKLRTAATASLDTLARSALVKYLIGHIRKANDTELTALTALCQTIGPRLVLPFAEALSTEDHTHTIRRIRELLISFGAEGRRAVEPLKNSTKPAVRRTAVDLLRIFGGNEALVELTPLLDDADPQVQRDAVRAIAQIGTPEAYAVVDRACAANDAARELIVREMIVLRDSRAVPSLAAVLKNTSPRGALAVLHESIIDALAGLGAHADSTSALRGALDRGDWWAPRRTAALRKAAATALKRIGSAETLEALEDALRSSSRGVRAAARLALGREGAVR
;
A
#
# COMPACT_ATOMS: atom_id res chain seq x y z
N MET A 1 -16.66 -40.01 -1.28
CA MET A 1 -15.79 -40.48 -2.40
C MET A 1 -15.00 -41.71 -1.96
N PRO A 2 -14.40 -42.53 -2.84
CA PRO A 2 -13.49 -43.62 -2.44
C PRO A 2 -12.28 -43.10 -1.65
N VAL A 3 -11.70 -43.94 -0.79
CA VAL A 3 -10.56 -43.55 0.08
C VAL A 3 -9.36 -43.07 -0.74
N GLU A 4 -9.06 -43.74 -1.86
CA GLU A 4 -7.96 -43.35 -2.75
C GLU A 4 -8.18 -41.98 -3.39
N GLN A 5 -9.40 -41.69 -3.87
CA GLN A 5 -9.75 -40.38 -4.43
C GLN A 5 -9.71 -39.28 -3.35
N SER A 6 -10.10 -39.60 -2.11
CA SER A 6 -9.99 -38.68 -0.96
C SER A 6 -8.54 -38.35 -0.61
N LEU A 7 -7.63 -39.32 -0.69
CA LEU A 7 -6.21 -39.11 -0.46
C LEU A 7 -5.56 -38.30 -1.59
N ALA A 8 -5.93 -38.58 -2.84
CA ALA A 8 -5.47 -37.83 -4.01
C ALA A 8 -5.93 -36.36 -3.96
N LEU A 9 -7.18 -36.10 -3.55
CA LEU A 9 -7.70 -34.74 -3.38
C LEU A 9 -6.94 -33.98 -2.29
N ALA A 10 -6.62 -34.65 -1.18
CA ALA A 10 -5.83 -34.05 -0.11
C ALA A 10 -4.38 -33.76 -0.54
N GLU A 11 -3.76 -34.65 -1.33
CA GLU A 11 -2.43 -34.41 -1.91
C GLU A 11 -2.45 -33.22 -2.88
N PHE A 12 -3.46 -33.15 -3.75
CA PHE A 12 -3.68 -32.03 -4.65
C PHE A 12 -3.85 -30.72 -3.89
N ALA A 13 -4.68 -30.69 -2.84
CA ALA A 13 -4.91 -29.50 -2.05
C ALA A 13 -3.63 -28.98 -1.37
N ARG A 14 -2.82 -29.88 -0.81
CA ARG A 14 -1.49 -29.54 -0.25
C ARG A 14 -0.54 -28.98 -1.30
N ALA A 15 -0.48 -29.61 -2.48
CA ALA A 15 0.38 -29.16 -3.57
C ALA A 15 -0.06 -27.79 -4.12
N CYS A 16 -1.37 -27.55 -4.23
CA CYS A 16 -1.94 -26.30 -4.70
C CYS A 16 -1.63 -25.15 -3.73
N LYS A 17 -1.85 -25.36 -2.43
CA LYS A 17 -1.48 -24.38 -1.39
C LYS A 17 0.01 -24.05 -1.39
N ALA A 18 0.87 -25.07 -1.50
CA ALA A 18 2.31 -24.86 -1.57
C ALA A 18 2.71 -24.05 -2.81
N ALA A 19 2.07 -24.31 -3.95
CA ALA A 19 2.29 -23.55 -5.19
C ALA A 19 1.75 -22.11 -5.09
N ALA A 20 0.54 -21.90 -4.56
CA ALA A 20 -0.04 -20.58 -4.32
C ALA A 20 0.89 -19.70 -3.48
N ARG A 21 1.38 -20.26 -2.37
CA ARG A 21 2.33 -19.59 -1.48
C ARG A 21 3.66 -19.29 -2.18
N ALA A 22 4.19 -20.22 -2.98
CA ALA A 22 5.44 -20.01 -3.71
C ALA A 22 5.31 -18.94 -4.81
N VAL A 23 4.20 -18.92 -5.55
CA VAL A 23 3.92 -17.94 -6.62
C VAL A 23 3.70 -16.54 -6.05
N SER A 24 3.07 -16.43 -4.87
CA SER A 24 2.86 -15.14 -4.20
C SER A 24 4.13 -14.58 -3.52
N LEU A 25 4.96 -15.44 -2.90
CA LEU A 25 6.10 -14.99 -2.09
C LEU A 25 7.40 -14.79 -2.88
N TYR A 26 7.62 -15.53 -3.97
CA TYR A 26 8.91 -15.51 -4.68
C TYR A 26 8.81 -14.81 -6.05
N PRO A 27 9.89 -14.14 -6.50
CA PRO A 27 9.96 -13.59 -7.85
C PRO A 27 9.84 -14.67 -8.93
N GLY A 28 9.28 -14.31 -10.09
CA GLY A 28 8.85 -15.25 -11.14
C GLY A 28 9.91 -16.18 -11.75
N ALA A 29 11.20 -15.98 -11.48
CA ALA A 29 12.32 -16.83 -11.93
C ALA A 29 12.85 -17.78 -10.82
N HIS A 30 12.22 -17.79 -9.64
CA HIS A 30 12.73 -18.54 -8.50
C HIS A 30 12.49 -20.07 -8.66
N PRO A 31 13.49 -20.93 -8.43
CA PRO A 31 13.38 -22.38 -8.66
C PRO A 31 12.29 -23.06 -7.83
N ALA A 32 11.95 -22.50 -6.66
CA ALA A 32 10.88 -23.05 -5.80
C ALA A 32 9.48 -22.96 -6.44
N ILE A 33 9.26 -22.04 -7.38
CA ILE A 33 8.01 -21.93 -8.14
C ILE A 33 7.88 -23.14 -9.07
N GLY A 34 8.92 -23.41 -9.89
CA GLY A 34 8.93 -24.55 -10.81
C GLY A 34 8.77 -25.89 -10.08
N GLY A 35 9.48 -26.08 -8.95
CA GLY A 35 9.35 -27.30 -8.15
C GLY A 35 7.96 -27.48 -7.50
N SER A 36 7.29 -26.40 -7.12
CA SER A 36 5.96 -26.47 -6.50
C SER A 36 4.86 -26.65 -7.55
N LEU A 37 4.94 -25.96 -8.69
CA LEU A 37 4.03 -26.15 -9.83
C LEU A 37 4.16 -27.57 -10.42
N GLY A 38 5.38 -28.12 -10.51
CA GLY A 38 5.57 -29.50 -10.96
C GLY A 38 4.90 -30.53 -10.05
N ARG A 39 4.95 -30.33 -8.72
CA ARG A 39 4.21 -31.18 -7.76
C ARG A 39 2.70 -31.02 -7.89
N LEU A 40 2.21 -29.80 -8.11
CA LEU A 40 0.79 -29.53 -8.36
C LEU A 40 0.28 -30.24 -9.61
N VAL A 41 0.98 -30.11 -10.73
CA VAL A 41 0.63 -30.79 -12.00
C VAL A 41 0.63 -32.32 -11.82
N SER A 42 1.59 -32.87 -11.07
CA SER A 42 1.61 -34.31 -10.75
C SER A 42 0.45 -34.74 -9.85
N ALA A 43 0.06 -33.91 -8.87
CA ALA A 43 -1.03 -34.20 -7.96
C ALA A 43 -2.40 -34.14 -8.65
N ILE A 44 -2.66 -33.13 -9.49
CA ILE A 44 -3.92 -33.06 -10.25
C ILE A 44 -4.04 -34.22 -11.24
N ARG A 45 -2.95 -34.59 -11.95
CA ARG A 45 -2.99 -35.75 -12.86
C ARG A 45 -3.34 -37.07 -12.16
N ARG A 46 -2.90 -37.24 -10.92
CA ARG A 46 -3.25 -38.40 -10.09
C ARG A 46 -4.70 -38.35 -9.62
N LEU A 47 -5.22 -37.15 -9.35
CA LEU A 47 -6.62 -36.94 -9.00
C LEU A 47 -7.56 -37.18 -10.20
N SER A 48 -7.13 -36.83 -11.40
CA SER A 48 -7.95 -36.80 -12.61
C SER A 48 -8.17 -38.15 -13.32
N ALA A 49 -7.51 -39.23 -12.92
CA ALA A 49 -7.71 -40.62 -13.41
C ALA A 49 -8.15 -40.76 -14.90
N ALA A 50 -7.42 -40.10 -15.81
CA ALA A 50 -7.57 -40.05 -17.28
C ALA A 50 -8.69 -39.17 -17.89
N GLY A 51 -9.39 -38.34 -17.10
CA GLY A 51 -10.41 -37.41 -17.59
C GLY A 51 -10.32 -36.01 -16.98
N GLU A 52 -11.32 -35.17 -17.27
CA GLU A 52 -11.47 -33.87 -16.60
C GLU A 52 -11.85 -34.05 -15.13
N THR A 53 -11.42 -33.13 -14.28
CA THR A 53 -11.82 -33.10 -12.86
C THR A 53 -12.65 -31.89 -12.59
N VAL A 54 -13.87 -32.09 -12.09
CA VAL A 54 -14.76 -31.01 -11.65
C VAL A 54 -14.69 -30.93 -10.13
N LEU A 55 -14.19 -29.80 -9.62
CA LEU A 55 -14.17 -29.47 -8.21
C LEU A 55 -15.34 -28.55 -7.90
N VAL A 56 -16.31 -29.05 -7.13
CA VAL A 56 -17.39 -28.23 -6.56
C VAL A 56 -16.90 -27.67 -5.24
N VAL A 57 -16.96 -26.34 -5.10
CA VAL A 57 -16.39 -25.58 -4.00
C VAL A 57 -17.47 -25.20 -3.00
N HIS A 58 -17.30 -25.65 -1.75
CA HIS A 58 -18.08 -25.19 -0.61
C HIS A 58 -17.19 -24.40 0.36
N PRO A 59 -17.76 -23.60 1.28
CA PRO A 59 -16.96 -22.77 2.19
C PRO A 59 -15.87 -23.52 2.98
N ALA A 60 -16.09 -24.79 3.29
CA ALA A 60 -15.20 -25.59 4.15
C ALA A 60 -14.73 -26.92 3.51
N THR A 61 -15.12 -27.23 2.27
CA THR A 61 -14.75 -28.50 1.62
C THR A 61 -14.80 -28.44 0.10
N LEU A 62 -14.14 -29.39 -0.55
CA LEU A 62 -14.20 -29.61 -2.00
C LEU A 62 -14.83 -30.96 -2.29
N MET A 63 -15.71 -30.99 -3.30
CA MET A 63 -16.39 -32.21 -3.74
C MET A 63 -16.02 -32.53 -5.20
N ILE A 64 -15.96 -33.82 -5.51
CA ILE A 64 -15.78 -34.34 -6.88
C ILE A 64 -16.94 -35.30 -7.13
N ASP A 65 -17.63 -35.17 -8.27
CA ASP A 65 -18.81 -35.97 -8.62
C ASP A 65 -19.88 -35.99 -7.51
N ASP A 66 -20.15 -34.82 -6.90
CA ASP A 66 -21.05 -34.63 -5.76
C ASP A 66 -20.73 -35.49 -4.52
N ARG A 67 -19.48 -35.92 -4.38
CA ARG A 67 -19.02 -36.73 -3.24
C ARG A 67 -18.00 -35.96 -2.42
N ALA A 68 -18.25 -35.85 -1.12
CA ALA A 68 -17.31 -35.28 -0.15
C ALA A 68 -16.20 -36.28 0.25
N PRO A 69 -15.02 -35.79 0.71
CA PRO A 69 -13.93 -36.61 1.22
C PRO A 69 -14.35 -37.41 2.45
N VAL A 70 -13.86 -38.65 2.57
CA VAL A 70 -14.25 -39.57 3.67
C VAL A 70 -13.65 -39.14 5.01
N ARG A 71 -12.51 -38.45 4.97
CA ARG A 71 -11.81 -37.94 6.15
C ARG A 71 -11.60 -36.43 6.01
N PRO A 72 -11.78 -35.66 7.10
CA PRO A 72 -11.41 -34.25 7.09
C PRO A 72 -9.90 -34.12 6.93
N ASP A 73 -9.46 -33.32 5.96
CA ASP A 73 -8.07 -32.91 5.78
C ASP A 73 -8.06 -31.37 5.72
N ALA A 74 -7.28 -30.73 6.61
CA ALA A 74 -7.25 -29.28 6.74
C ALA A 74 -6.85 -28.59 5.44
N SER A 75 -6.00 -29.21 4.61
CA SER A 75 -5.57 -28.61 3.35
C SER A 75 -6.70 -28.53 2.32
N ILE A 76 -7.66 -29.46 2.37
CA ILE A 76 -8.86 -29.39 1.52
C ILE A 76 -9.72 -28.19 1.95
N GLY A 77 -9.92 -28.01 3.26
CA GLY A 77 -10.67 -26.87 3.79
C GLY A 77 -10.03 -25.52 3.43
N GLU A 78 -8.72 -25.38 3.63
CA GLU A 78 -8.00 -24.15 3.31
C GLU A 78 -8.01 -23.82 1.80
N LEU A 79 -7.92 -24.83 0.92
CA LEU A 79 -8.06 -24.61 -0.52
C LEU A 79 -9.50 -24.22 -0.88
N ALA A 80 -10.49 -24.83 -0.22
CA ALA A 80 -11.89 -24.49 -0.40
C ALA A 80 -12.16 -23.04 0.01
N GLU A 81 -11.64 -22.59 1.15
CA GLU A 81 -11.72 -21.19 1.61
C GLU A 81 -11.09 -20.23 0.60
N LEU A 82 -9.92 -20.57 0.04
CA LEU A 82 -9.23 -19.74 -0.95
C LEU A 82 -10.05 -19.58 -2.25
N LEU A 83 -10.62 -20.67 -2.76
CA LEU A 83 -11.43 -20.64 -3.98
C LEU A 83 -12.79 -19.95 -3.73
N HIS A 84 -13.44 -20.28 -2.62
CA HIS A 84 -14.71 -19.70 -2.21
C HIS A 84 -14.59 -18.20 -1.91
N GLY A 85 -13.48 -17.77 -1.30
CA GLY A 85 -13.16 -16.35 -1.08
C GLY A 85 -12.87 -15.55 -2.35
N ARG A 86 -12.87 -16.22 -3.51
CA ARG A 86 -12.81 -15.62 -4.85
C ARG A 86 -14.10 -15.83 -5.64
N LEU A 87 -15.18 -16.19 -4.95
CA LEU A 87 -16.50 -16.49 -5.50
C LEU A 87 -16.48 -17.62 -6.54
N ILE A 88 -15.55 -18.56 -6.46
CA ILE A 88 -15.54 -19.73 -7.36
C ILE A 88 -16.45 -20.81 -6.76
N GLY A 89 -17.48 -21.21 -7.50
CA GLY A 89 -18.42 -22.28 -7.13
C GLY A 89 -18.04 -23.62 -7.75
N THR A 90 -17.55 -23.60 -8.99
CA THR A 90 -17.06 -24.79 -9.69
C THR A 90 -15.77 -24.48 -10.42
N LEU A 91 -14.77 -25.35 -10.26
CA LEU A 91 -13.52 -25.32 -11.03
C LEU A 91 -13.35 -26.63 -11.79
N ARG A 92 -13.51 -26.59 -13.11
CA ARG A 92 -13.21 -27.73 -13.99
C ARG A 92 -11.76 -27.62 -14.46
N VAL A 93 -11.01 -28.71 -14.28
CA VAL A 93 -9.60 -28.81 -14.63
C VAL A 93 -9.40 -29.84 -15.73
N HIS A 94 -8.82 -29.40 -16.85
CA HIS A 94 -8.42 -30.28 -17.94
C HIS A 94 -7.10 -31.00 -17.58
N PRO A 95 -6.94 -32.30 -17.90
CA PRO A 95 -5.74 -33.08 -17.55
C PRO A 95 -4.43 -32.55 -18.14
N ASP A 96 -4.52 -31.78 -19.24
CA ASP A 96 -3.37 -31.17 -19.93
C ASP A 96 -2.96 -29.81 -19.36
N ALA A 97 -3.57 -29.34 -18.27
CA ALA A 97 -3.19 -28.09 -17.61
C ALA A 97 -1.68 -28.04 -17.29
N SER A 98 -0.98 -27.08 -17.90
CA SER A 98 0.47 -26.92 -17.78
C SER A 98 0.86 -26.20 -16.47
N ALA A 99 2.15 -26.24 -16.13
CA ALA A 99 2.67 -25.45 -15.01
C ALA A 99 2.43 -23.94 -15.20
N ASP A 100 2.48 -23.46 -16.44
CA ASP A 100 2.24 -22.06 -16.75
C ASP A 100 0.76 -21.70 -16.58
N ASP A 101 -0.17 -22.57 -16.95
CA ASP A 101 -1.62 -22.39 -16.73
C ASP A 101 -1.93 -22.25 -15.24
N TRP A 102 -1.42 -23.19 -14.45
CA TRP A 102 -1.55 -23.13 -12.99
C TRP A 102 -0.93 -21.86 -12.41
N ARG A 103 0.21 -21.41 -12.93
CA ARG A 103 0.83 -20.16 -12.48
C ARG A 103 -0.08 -18.95 -12.73
N ALA A 104 -0.71 -18.85 -13.90
CA ALA A 104 -1.62 -17.74 -14.19
C ALA A 104 -2.87 -17.78 -13.30
N LEU A 105 -3.46 -18.95 -13.12
CA LEU A 105 -4.63 -19.10 -12.23
C LEU A 105 -4.27 -18.72 -10.78
N LEU A 106 -3.13 -19.18 -10.28
CA LEU A 106 -2.68 -18.87 -8.91
C LEU A 106 -2.35 -17.38 -8.70
N LEU A 107 -1.87 -16.68 -9.74
CA LEU A 107 -1.68 -15.23 -9.69
C LEU A 107 -3.01 -14.47 -9.61
N LEU A 108 -4.04 -14.93 -10.33
CA LEU A 108 -5.39 -14.36 -10.22
C LEU A 108 -5.99 -14.61 -8.84
N LEU A 109 -5.87 -15.84 -8.32
CA LEU A 109 -6.35 -16.19 -6.98
C LEU A 109 -5.65 -15.39 -5.86
N ALA A 110 -4.41 -14.95 -6.08
CA ALA A 110 -3.65 -14.14 -5.12
C ALA A 110 -4.14 -12.69 -5.02
N ARG A 111 -4.90 -12.18 -6.00
CA ARG A 111 -5.45 -10.81 -5.97
C ARG A 111 -6.58 -10.68 -4.93
N PRO A 112 -6.79 -9.50 -4.33
CA PRO A 112 -7.97 -9.22 -3.49
C PRO A 112 -9.29 -9.37 -4.27
N LEU A 113 -10.38 -9.72 -3.59
CA LEU A 113 -11.68 -9.94 -4.23
C LEU A 113 -12.25 -8.64 -4.82
N GLU A 114 -12.03 -7.52 -4.15
CA GLU A 114 -12.52 -6.20 -4.53
C GLU A 114 -11.97 -5.77 -5.90
N GLU A 115 -10.68 -6.04 -6.15
CA GLU A 115 -10.04 -5.78 -7.44
C GLU A 115 -10.59 -6.67 -8.55
N LEU A 116 -10.85 -7.95 -8.26
CA LEU A 116 -11.42 -8.87 -9.23
C LEU A 116 -12.83 -8.45 -9.63
N ILE A 117 -13.64 -7.98 -8.67
CA ILE A 117 -14.99 -7.46 -8.94
C ILE A 117 -14.92 -6.18 -9.78
N ALA A 118 -14.01 -5.26 -9.46
CA ALA A 118 -13.84 -4.01 -10.21
C ALA A 118 -13.44 -4.24 -11.69
N GLU A 119 -12.75 -5.35 -11.98
CA GLU A 119 -12.30 -5.72 -13.33
C GLU A 119 -13.22 -6.73 -14.04
N GLY A 120 -14.43 -6.98 -13.51
CA GLY A 120 -15.47 -7.79 -14.18
C GLY A 120 -15.54 -9.27 -13.78
N GLY A 121 -14.90 -9.66 -12.68
CA GLY A 121 -14.95 -11.02 -12.12
C GLY A 121 -13.80 -11.92 -12.59
N ILE A 122 -13.55 -12.99 -11.83
CA ILE A 122 -12.45 -13.91 -12.06
C ILE A 122 -12.64 -14.74 -13.35
N HIS A 123 -13.88 -15.04 -13.73
CA HIS A 123 -14.22 -15.73 -14.97
C HIS A 123 -13.86 -14.90 -16.20
N GLN A 124 -14.22 -13.61 -16.21
CA GLN A 124 -13.92 -12.70 -17.32
C GLN A 124 -12.40 -12.50 -17.46
N MET A 125 -11.72 -12.30 -16.34
CA MET A 125 -10.26 -12.15 -16.31
C MET A 125 -9.53 -13.42 -16.75
N TRP A 126 -10.00 -14.59 -16.36
CA TRP A 126 -9.44 -15.86 -16.82
C TRP A 126 -9.63 -16.02 -18.33
N THR A 127 -10.82 -15.73 -18.85
CA THR A 127 -11.14 -15.78 -20.29
C THR A 127 -10.22 -14.85 -21.09
N ALA A 128 -9.91 -13.67 -20.56
CA ALA A 128 -8.99 -12.72 -21.19
C ALA A 128 -7.54 -13.24 -21.31
N THR A 129 -7.12 -14.23 -20.53
CA THR A 129 -5.80 -14.85 -20.67
C THR A 129 -5.66 -15.72 -21.92
N GLY A 130 -6.78 -16.08 -22.57
CA GLY A 130 -6.81 -16.94 -23.76
C GLY A 130 -6.48 -18.41 -23.48
N ARG A 131 -6.46 -18.84 -22.21
CA ARG A 131 -6.09 -20.19 -21.79
C ARG A 131 -7.33 -21.03 -21.54
N GLY A 132 -7.43 -22.20 -22.19
CA GLY A 132 -8.63 -23.04 -22.16
C GLY A 132 -8.60 -24.25 -21.22
N HIS A 133 -7.59 -24.36 -20.35
CA HIS A 133 -7.37 -25.59 -19.54
C HIS A 133 -8.11 -25.58 -18.19
N PHE A 134 -8.74 -24.45 -17.85
CA PHE A 134 -9.64 -24.34 -16.71
C PHE A 134 -10.95 -23.69 -17.15
N GLU A 135 -12.07 -24.19 -16.62
CA GLU A 135 -13.35 -23.50 -16.66
C GLU A 135 -13.76 -23.14 -15.24
N ILE A 136 -14.08 -21.86 -15.02
CA ILE A 136 -14.43 -21.30 -13.72
C ILE A 136 -15.89 -20.89 -13.78
N GLN A 137 -16.71 -21.42 -12.87
CA GLN A 137 -18.07 -20.96 -12.65
C GLN A 137 -18.14 -20.21 -11.33
N GLU A 138 -18.56 -18.95 -11.38
CA GLU A 138 -18.69 -18.10 -10.20
C GLU A 138 -19.97 -18.43 -9.41
N ILE A 139 -19.97 -18.19 -8.09
CA ILE A 139 -21.13 -18.34 -7.23
C ILE A 139 -22.05 -17.13 -7.43
N ASP A 140 -23.19 -17.34 -8.10
CA ASP A 140 -24.28 -16.37 -8.06
C ASP A 140 -25.03 -16.52 -6.72
N TYR A 141 -24.57 -15.78 -5.71
CA TYR A 141 -25.21 -15.74 -4.40
C TYR A 141 -26.68 -15.30 -4.46
N ALA A 142 -27.09 -14.53 -5.48
CA ALA A 142 -28.48 -14.17 -5.66
C ALA A 142 -29.32 -15.37 -6.09
N GLU A 143 -28.78 -16.32 -6.85
CA GLU A 143 -29.48 -17.53 -7.32
C GLU A 143 -29.51 -18.64 -6.24
N VAL A 144 -28.42 -18.83 -5.49
CA VAL A 144 -28.35 -19.82 -4.39
C VAL A 144 -29.26 -19.44 -3.20
N LEU A 145 -29.49 -18.14 -2.98
CA LEU A 145 -30.50 -17.67 -2.02
C LEU A 145 -31.94 -17.84 -2.53
N ARG A 146 -32.15 -17.88 -3.86
CA ARG A 146 -33.45 -18.13 -4.51
C ARG A 146 -33.86 -19.61 -4.42
N GLU A 147 -32.93 -20.55 -4.55
CA GLU A 147 -33.25 -22.01 -4.52
C GLU A 147 -33.57 -22.56 -3.11
N ARG A 148 -33.08 -21.92 -2.04
CA ARG A 148 -33.30 -22.40 -0.65
C ARG A 148 -34.64 -21.98 -0.04
N ARG A 149 -35.35 -21.04 -0.65
CA ARG A 149 -36.70 -20.63 -0.23
C ARG A 149 -37.70 -21.22 -1.24
N GLY A 150 -38.50 -22.18 -0.78
CA GLY A 150 -39.41 -22.97 -1.63
C GLY A 150 -40.25 -22.17 -2.62
N SER A 151 -40.58 -22.82 -3.74
CA SER A 151 -41.11 -22.24 -4.99
C SER A 151 -42.42 -21.43 -4.93
N SER A 152 -43.02 -21.20 -3.76
CA SER A 152 -44.14 -20.24 -3.60
C SER A 152 -43.75 -19.01 -2.79
N GLY A 153 -42.69 -19.06 -1.98
CA GLY A 153 -42.19 -17.89 -1.22
C GLY A 153 -41.29 -16.99 -2.06
N ALA A 154 -40.52 -17.56 -2.99
CA ALA A 154 -39.61 -16.83 -3.86
C ALA A 154 -40.34 -15.89 -4.85
N ASP A 155 -41.53 -16.27 -5.31
CA ASP A 155 -42.35 -15.45 -6.22
C ASP A 155 -42.91 -14.22 -5.49
N TRP A 156 -43.40 -14.39 -4.25
CA TRP A 156 -43.82 -13.27 -3.40
C TRP A 156 -42.64 -12.38 -3.03
N ASP A 157 -41.51 -12.95 -2.63
CA ASP A 157 -40.31 -12.19 -2.29
C ASP A 157 -39.81 -11.35 -3.47
N ARG A 158 -39.85 -11.90 -4.69
CA ARG A 158 -39.49 -11.19 -5.92
C ARG A 158 -40.50 -10.10 -6.27
N LEU A 159 -41.79 -10.39 -6.22
CA LEU A 159 -42.86 -9.43 -6.50
C LEU A 159 -42.79 -8.24 -5.53
N LEU A 160 -42.69 -8.52 -4.24
CA LEU A 160 -42.62 -7.49 -3.20
C LEU A 160 -41.32 -6.68 -3.29
N ALA A 161 -40.18 -7.30 -3.62
CA ALA A 161 -38.93 -6.59 -3.88
C ALA A 161 -39.04 -5.63 -5.08
N ASN A 162 -39.66 -6.07 -6.17
CA ASN A 162 -39.87 -5.24 -7.35
C ASN A 162 -40.82 -4.07 -7.05
N CYS A 163 -41.89 -4.33 -6.29
CA CYS A 163 -42.80 -3.28 -5.80
C CYS A 163 -42.07 -2.24 -4.93
N LEU A 164 -41.19 -2.66 -4.02
CA LEU A 164 -40.40 -1.77 -3.15
C LEU A 164 -39.36 -0.95 -3.94
N LYS A 165 -38.83 -1.50 -5.03
CA LYS A 165 -37.92 -0.80 -5.95
C LYS A 165 -38.63 0.10 -6.97
N GLY A 166 -39.97 0.05 -7.04
CA GLY A 166 -40.76 0.78 -8.03
C GLY A 166 -40.60 0.27 -9.47
N GLU A 167 -40.11 -0.96 -9.64
CA GLU A 167 -39.96 -1.60 -10.95
C GLU A 167 -41.32 -2.13 -11.43
N ALA A 168 -41.52 -2.16 -12.75
CA ALA A 168 -42.74 -2.72 -13.32
C ALA A 168 -42.83 -4.23 -13.01
N VAL A 169 -43.94 -4.65 -12.42
CA VAL A 169 -44.22 -6.08 -12.18
C VAL A 169 -44.71 -6.70 -13.49
N GLU A 170 -43.91 -7.58 -14.08
CA GLU A 170 -44.37 -8.41 -15.19
C GLU A 170 -45.38 -9.43 -14.67
N LEU A 171 -46.63 -9.33 -15.14
CA LEU A 171 -47.72 -10.22 -14.77
C LEU A 171 -47.66 -11.49 -15.64
N ASP A 172 -46.81 -12.44 -15.24
CA ASP A 172 -46.86 -13.79 -15.81
C ASP A 172 -48.01 -14.62 -15.22
N ASP A 173 -48.31 -15.76 -15.85
CA ASP A 173 -49.42 -16.62 -15.43
C ASP A 173 -49.26 -17.16 -14.00
N ALA A 174 -48.04 -17.29 -13.48
CA ALA A 174 -47.77 -17.77 -12.13
C ALA A 174 -48.07 -16.69 -11.08
N VAL A 175 -47.64 -15.46 -11.33
CA VAL A 175 -47.94 -14.28 -10.51
C VAL A 175 -49.44 -13.99 -10.52
N ILE A 176 -50.09 -14.03 -11.68
CA ILE A 176 -51.54 -13.83 -11.80
C ILE A 176 -52.31 -14.86 -10.96
N ASN A 177 -51.98 -16.15 -11.06
CA ASN A 177 -52.63 -17.18 -10.26
C ASN A 177 -52.43 -16.95 -8.75
N SER A 178 -51.24 -16.54 -8.35
CA SER A 178 -50.91 -16.27 -6.93
C SER A 178 -51.66 -15.05 -6.39
N LEU A 179 -51.78 -13.97 -7.17
CA LEU A 179 -52.56 -12.79 -6.82
C LEU A 179 -54.06 -13.10 -6.76
N MET A 180 -54.58 -13.93 -7.67
CA MET A 180 -55.96 -14.40 -7.63
C MET A 180 -56.23 -15.21 -6.37
N GLU A 181 -55.34 -16.13 -6.00
CA GLU A 181 -55.46 -16.92 -4.76
C GLU A 181 -55.41 -16.03 -3.50
N ALA A 182 -54.54 -15.01 -3.50
CA ALA A 182 -54.45 -14.08 -2.37
C ALA A 182 -55.74 -13.28 -2.17
N VAL A 183 -56.44 -12.92 -3.25
CA VAL A 183 -57.68 -12.11 -3.22
C VAL A 183 -58.94 -12.96 -2.94
N GLU A 184 -58.83 -14.29 -2.86
CA GLU A 184 -59.93 -15.18 -2.44
C GLU A 184 -60.34 -14.99 -0.96
N SER A 185 -59.43 -14.49 -0.12
CA SER A 185 -59.69 -14.28 1.31
C SER A 185 -58.96 -13.04 1.81
N SER A 186 -59.61 -12.26 2.66
CA SER A 186 -59.00 -11.08 3.29
C SER A 186 -57.83 -11.45 4.20
N GLU A 187 -57.83 -12.66 4.76
CA GLU A 187 -56.74 -13.18 5.59
C GLU A 187 -55.50 -13.49 4.73
N LYS A 188 -55.67 -14.19 3.60
CA LYS A 188 -54.57 -14.48 2.66
C LYS A 188 -53.98 -13.20 2.07
N PHE A 189 -54.81 -12.23 1.70
CA PHE A 189 -54.34 -10.93 1.24
C PHE A 189 -53.64 -10.14 2.37
N GLY A 190 -54.16 -10.26 3.60
CA GLY A 190 -53.55 -9.69 4.78
C GLY A 190 -52.14 -10.23 5.06
N GLU A 191 -51.94 -11.55 4.94
CA GLU A 191 -50.60 -12.17 5.07
C GLU A 191 -49.60 -11.61 4.05
N LEU A 192 -50.07 -11.29 2.83
CA LEU A 192 -49.23 -10.65 1.81
C LEU A 192 -48.82 -9.23 2.21
N LEU A 193 -49.73 -8.47 2.83
CA LEU A 193 -49.44 -7.14 3.36
C LEU A 193 -48.48 -7.19 4.56
N ASP A 194 -48.61 -8.19 5.42
CA ASP A 194 -47.66 -8.41 6.52
C ASP A 194 -46.26 -8.71 5.99
N ARG A 195 -46.14 -9.57 4.98
CA ARG A 195 -44.85 -9.85 4.31
C ARG A 195 -44.25 -8.60 3.66
N LEU A 196 -45.08 -7.73 3.09
CA LEU A 196 -44.62 -6.44 2.55
C LEU A 196 -44.06 -5.55 3.66
N ASN A 197 -44.73 -5.47 4.82
CA ASN A 197 -44.28 -4.70 5.97
C ASN A 197 -42.96 -5.24 6.55
N ASP A 198 -42.90 -6.53 6.85
CA ASP A 198 -41.72 -7.20 7.41
C ASP A 198 -40.50 -7.01 6.50
N ARG A 199 -40.72 -7.13 5.19
CA ARG A 199 -39.66 -6.93 4.21
C ARG A 199 -39.24 -5.46 4.12
N ALA A 200 -40.20 -4.54 4.09
CA ALA A 200 -39.88 -3.11 4.07
C ALA A 200 -39.09 -2.67 5.32
N GLU A 201 -39.38 -3.27 6.48
CA GLU A 201 -38.60 -3.04 7.70
C GLU A 201 -37.20 -3.66 7.62
N THR A 202 -37.09 -4.90 7.12
CA THR A 202 -35.81 -5.59 6.93
C THR A 202 -34.90 -4.86 5.95
N ASP A 203 -35.46 -4.36 4.85
CA ASP A 203 -34.74 -3.64 3.79
C ASP A 203 -34.51 -2.15 4.14
N GLY A 204 -34.96 -1.69 5.32
CA GLY A 204 -34.84 -0.28 5.73
C GLY A 204 -35.58 0.68 4.79
N SER A 205 -36.61 0.20 4.09
CA SER A 205 -37.29 0.93 3.03
C SER A 205 -37.99 2.17 3.55
N ALA A 206 -37.82 3.30 2.85
CA ALA A 206 -38.49 4.55 3.18
C ALA A 206 -40.03 4.39 3.13
N VAL A 207 -40.75 5.13 3.97
CA VAL A 207 -42.22 5.12 4.02
C VAL A 207 -42.86 5.38 2.64
N SER A 208 -42.27 6.23 1.80
CA SER A 208 -42.74 6.46 0.43
C SER A 208 -42.60 5.25 -0.48
N ALA A 209 -41.50 4.48 -0.34
CA ALA A 209 -41.29 3.25 -1.09
C ALA A 209 -42.32 2.19 -0.69
N ARG A 210 -42.69 2.12 0.60
CA ARG A 210 -43.75 1.24 1.10
C ARG A 210 -45.13 1.61 0.55
N ILE A 211 -45.45 2.91 0.53
CA ILE A 211 -46.71 3.42 -0.04
C ILE A 211 -46.75 3.18 -1.56
N GLY A 212 -45.63 3.40 -2.26
CA GLY A 212 -45.49 3.09 -3.68
C GLY A 212 -45.68 1.60 -3.94
N ALA A 213 -45.02 0.74 -3.18
CA ALA A 213 -45.13 -0.71 -3.27
C ALA A 213 -46.56 -1.20 -3.02
N LEU A 214 -47.27 -0.63 -2.03
CA LEU A 214 -48.68 -0.90 -1.79
C LEU A 214 -49.53 -0.55 -3.02
N MET A 215 -49.38 0.65 -3.58
CA MET A 215 -50.14 1.07 -4.75
C MET A 215 -49.82 0.23 -5.99
N HIS A 216 -48.56 -0.17 -6.16
CA HIS A 216 -48.14 -1.10 -7.22
C HIS A 216 -48.75 -2.49 -7.04
N LEU A 217 -48.79 -3.01 -5.81
CA LEU A 217 -49.43 -4.29 -5.50
C LEU A 217 -50.95 -4.24 -5.74
N LEU A 218 -51.61 -3.16 -5.31
CA LEU A 218 -53.04 -2.96 -5.57
C LEU A 218 -53.35 -2.87 -7.06
N ARG A 219 -52.48 -2.23 -7.85
CA ARG A 219 -52.64 -2.19 -9.30
C ARG A 219 -52.43 -3.56 -9.94
N ALA A 220 -51.38 -4.27 -9.54
CA ALA A 220 -51.07 -5.60 -10.04
C ALA A 220 -52.21 -6.60 -9.75
N THR A 221 -52.79 -6.53 -8.54
CA THR A 221 -53.91 -7.39 -8.14
C THR A 221 -55.18 -7.09 -8.93
N LEU A 222 -55.55 -5.81 -9.11
CA LEU A 222 -56.72 -5.43 -9.89
C LEU A 222 -56.55 -5.74 -11.38
N ALA A 223 -55.36 -5.54 -11.94
CA ALA A 223 -55.05 -5.93 -13.31
C ALA A 223 -55.14 -7.45 -13.51
N ALA A 224 -54.63 -8.25 -12.56
CA ALA A 224 -54.74 -9.70 -12.58
C ALA A 224 -56.20 -10.18 -12.51
N VAL A 225 -57.01 -9.54 -11.65
CA VAL A 225 -58.46 -9.81 -11.53
C VAL A 225 -59.18 -9.44 -12.82
N GLU A 226 -58.91 -8.26 -13.39
CA GLU A 226 -59.55 -7.81 -14.64
C GLU A 226 -59.22 -8.73 -15.83
N GLN A 227 -57.99 -9.26 -15.87
CA GLN A 227 -57.54 -10.19 -16.92
C GLN A 227 -58.22 -11.57 -16.84
N ARG A 228 -58.52 -12.07 -15.64
CA ARG A 228 -59.07 -13.42 -15.41
C ARG A 228 -60.59 -13.44 -15.20
N ASN A 229 -61.13 -12.42 -14.55
CA ASN A 229 -62.54 -12.26 -14.22
C ASN A 229 -62.94 -10.77 -14.18
N PRO A 230 -63.31 -10.17 -15.33
CA PRO A 230 -63.68 -8.74 -15.42
C PRO A 230 -64.83 -8.31 -14.49
N ALA A 231 -65.66 -9.25 -14.01
CA ALA A 231 -66.75 -8.95 -13.08
C ALA A 231 -66.32 -9.02 -11.60
N GLY A 232 -65.11 -9.52 -11.30
CA GLY A 232 -64.61 -9.76 -9.94
C GLY A 232 -63.93 -8.57 -9.25
N THR A 233 -63.77 -7.44 -9.93
CA THR A 233 -63.04 -6.27 -9.41
C THR A 233 -63.69 -5.69 -8.13
N ASP A 234 -65.02 -5.70 -8.05
CA ASP A 234 -65.76 -5.20 -6.88
C ASP A 234 -65.53 -6.05 -5.63
N GLU A 235 -65.52 -7.38 -5.82
CA GLU A 235 -65.24 -8.37 -4.78
C GLU A 235 -63.77 -8.26 -4.34
N ALA A 236 -62.84 -8.12 -5.28
CA ALA A 236 -61.43 -7.90 -5.00
C ALA A 236 -61.18 -6.65 -4.14
N LEU A 237 -61.80 -5.52 -4.49
CA LEU A 237 -61.71 -4.29 -3.69
C LEU A 237 -62.30 -4.47 -2.28
N THR A 238 -63.34 -5.29 -2.13
CA THR A 238 -63.93 -5.62 -0.83
C THR A 238 -62.99 -6.49 0.00
N THR A 239 -62.35 -7.49 -0.62
CA THR A 239 -61.33 -8.32 0.04
C THR A 239 -60.14 -7.48 0.51
N VAL A 240 -59.63 -6.61 -0.36
CA VAL A 240 -58.53 -5.69 -0.04
C VAL A 240 -58.93 -4.74 1.10
N ALA A 241 -60.14 -4.18 1.07
CA ALA A 241 -60.63 -3.30 2.13
C ALA A 241 -60.64 -4.01 3.49
N ARG A 242 -61.10 -5.27 3.54
CA ARG A 242 -61.08 -6.09 4.76
C ARG A 242 -59.68 -6.49 5.22
N ALA A 243 -58.68 -6.46 4.34
CA ALA A 243 -57.29 -6.73 4.66
C ALA A 243 -56.51 -5.49 5.14
N THR A 244 -57.11 -4.28 5.06
CA THR A 244 -56.47 -3.03 5.52
C THR A 244 -56.03 -3.00 7.00
N PRO A 245 -56.58 -3.79 7.95
CA PRO A 245 -56.01 -3.89 9.30
C PRO A 245 -54.56 -4.36 9.35
N HIS A 246 -54.06 -5.03 8.30
CA HIS A 246 -52.66 -5.45 8.17
C HIS A 246 -51.72 -4.29 7.74
N LEU A 247 -52.25 -3.11 7.42
CA LEU A 247 -51.44 -1.97 7.01
C LEU A 247 -50.96 -1.15 8.22
N SER A 248 -49.71 -0.69 8.16
CA SER A 248 -49.20 0.27 9.14
C SER A 248 -49.95 1.62 9.06
N PRO A 249 -50.02 2.40 10.15
CA PRO A 249 -50.66 3.72 10.14
C PRO A 249 -50.14 4.66 9.03
N ASP A 250 -48.85 4.62 8.73
CA ASP A 250 -48.25 5.43 7.65
C ASP A 250 -48.70 4.98 6.25
N MET A 251 -48.89 3.68 6.02
CA MET A 251 -49.41 3.16 4.75
C MET A 251 -50.89 3.47 4.58
N LEU A 252 -51.67 3.45 5.66
CA LEU A 252 -53.07 3.89 5.66
C LEU A 252 -53.19 5.39 5.34
N ILE A 253 -52.31 6.23 5.88
CA ILE A 253 -52.23 7.65 5.49
C ILE A 253 -51.86 7.80 4.02
N GLY A 254 -50.91 7.00 3.53
CA GLY A 254 -50.56 6.94 2.11
C GLY A 254 -51.75 6.58 1.22
N LEU A 255 -52.53 5.57 1.60
CA LEU A 255 -53.75 5.16 0.90
C LEU A 255 -54.82 6.28 0.91
N LEU A 256 -55.04 6.90 2.07
CA LEU A 256 -55.98 8.02 2.22
C LEU A 256 -55.57 9.25 1.38
N THR A 257 -54.27 9.54 1.31
CA THR A 257 -53.71 10.65 0.53
C THR A 257 -53.82 10.38 -0.97
N ASN A 258 -53.61 9.13 -1.40
CA ASN A 258 -53.73 8.74 -2.80
C ASN A 258 -55.16 8.86 -3.36
N ARG A 259 -56.19 9.02 -2.53
CA ARG A 259 -57.56 9.37 -2.99
C ARG A 259 -57.60 10.67 -3.80
N MET A 260 -56.60 11.54 -3.62
CA MET A 260 -56.43 12.81 -4.33
C MET A 260 -55.19 12.81 -5.23
N ALA A 261 -54.63 11.63 -5.58
CA ALA A 261 -53.46 11.53 -6.43
C ALA A 261 -53.70 12.17 -7.81
N ALA A 262 -52.64 12.77 -8.37
CA ALA A 262 -52.68 13.34 -9.72
C ALA A 262 -52.92 12.27 -10.81
N LYS A 263 -52.55 11.02 -10.55
CA LYS A 263 -52.84 9.87 -11.42
C LYS A 263 -54.27 9.38 -11.14
N ALA A 264 -55.15 9.50 -12.13
CA ALA A 264 -56.56 9.13 -12.01
C ALA A 264 -56.80 7.66 -11.62
N GLU A 265 -55.93 6.76 -12.08
CA GLU A 265 -55.95 5.33 -11.75
C GLU A 265 -55.69 5.08 -10.25
N ASP A 266 -54.63 5.66 -9.69
CA ASP A 266 -54.27 5.52 -8.27
C ASP A 266 -55.37 6.11 -7.35
N ALA A 267 -55.96 7.23 -7.76
CA ALA A 267 -57.07 7.85 -7.05
C ALA A 267 -58.34 6.96 -7.06
N ALA A 268 -58.64 6.30 -8.19
CA ALA A 268 -59.77 5.40 -8.30
C ALA A 268 -59.60 4.14 -7.44
N ILE A 269 -58.41 3.53 -7.45
CA ILE A 269 -58.09 2.35 -6.64
C ILE A 269 -58.18 2.68 -5.14
N ALA A 270 -57.48 3.73 -4.71
CA ALA A 270 -57.48 4.14 -3.31
C ALA A 270 -58.88 4.49 -2.81
N LYS A 271 -59.69 5.20 -3.62
CA LYS A 271 -61.08 5.49 -3.31
C LYS A 271 -61.93 4.21 -3.25
N GLY A 272 -61.73 3.28 -4.17
CA GLY A 272 -62.45 2.00 -4.22
C GLY A 272 -62.24 1.14 -2.97
N VAL A 273 -61.02 1.14 -2.41
CA VAL A 273 -60.71 0.44 -1.15
C VAL A 273 -61.29 1.19 0.04
N VAL A 274 -61.03 2.50 0.16
CA VAL A 274 -61.44 3.29 1.34
C VAL A 274 -62.95 3.38 1.49
N ASP A 275 -63.71 3.53 0.41
CA ASP A 275 -65.18 3.65 0.46
C ASP A 275 -65.87 2.32 0.88
N ARG A 276 -65.12 1.20 0.95
CA ARG A 276 -65.58 -0.13 1.38
C ARG A 276 -65.11 -0.53 2.79
N ILE A 277 -64.36 0.33 3.48
CA ILE A 277 -63.96 0.12 4.87
C ILE A 277 -65.20 0.34 5.75
N ASP A 278 -65.66 -0.72 6.42
CA ASP A 278 -66.80 -0.68 7.35
C ASP A 278 -66.37 -0.46 8.80
N ASP A 279 -67.34 -0.23 9.69
CA ASP A 279 -67.12 0.02 11.11
C ASP A 279 -66.33 -1.13 11.79
N GLY A 280 -66.54 -2.38 11.35
CA GLY A 280 -65.79 -3.54 11.84
C GLY A 280 -64.31 -3.51 11.43
N THR A 281 -64.03 -3.12 10.18
CA THR A 281 -62.67 -2.97 9.67
C THR A 281 -61.94 -1.81 10.36
N ILE A 282 -62.63 -0.68 10.63
CA ILE A 282 -62.06 0.44 11.40
C ILE A 282 -61.69 -0.01 12.82
N ALA A 283 -62.57 -0.77 13.48
CA ALA A 283 -62.29 -1.31 14.80
C ALA A 283 -61.05 -2.23 14.79
N SER A 284 -60.93 -3.10 13.78
CA SER A 284 -59.80 -4.02 13.62
C SER A 284 -58.47 -3.29 13.36
N ILE A 285 -58.47 -2.23 12.54
CA ILE A 285 -57.30 -1.35 12.34
C ILE A 285 -56.81 -0.79 13.68
N VAL A 286 -57.72 -0.27 14.51
CA VAL A 286 -57.38 0.31 15.81
C VAL A 286 -56.88 -0.77 16.77
N ALA A 287 -57.62 -1.89 16.88
CA ALA A 287 -57.27 -3.00 17.77
C ALA A 287 -55.88 -3.54 17.48
N ARG A 288 -55.58 -3.81 16.21
CA ARG A 288 -54.31 -4.39 15.79
C ARG A 288 -53.14 -3.42 15.90
N SER A 289 -53.33 -2.16 15.51
CA SER A 289 -52.27 -1.15 15.63
C SER A 289 -51.89 -0.91 17.09
N VAL A 290 -52.89 -0.77 17.98
CA VAL A 290 -52.65 -0.60 19.42
C VAL A 290 -52.01 -1.84 20.05
N ALA A 291 -52.42 -3.04 19.62
CA ALA A 291 -51.82 -4.28 20.09
C ALA A 291 -50.35 -4.44 19.65
N SER A 292 -50.04 -4.09 18.41
CA SER A 292 -48.68 -4.17 17.84
C SER A 292 -47.73 -3.18 18.51
N GLU A 293 -48.14 -1.91 18.65
CA GLU A 293 -47.30 -0.84 19.20
C GLU A 293 -47.38 -0.72 20.74
N ARG A 294 -48.25 -1.51 21.38
CA ARG A 294 -48.59 -1.42 22.81
C ARG A 294 -48.98 0.01 23.23
N GLY A 295 -49.80 0.67 22.41
CA GLY A 295 -50.24 2.06 22.61
C GLY A 295 -50.80 2.66 21.31
N ALA A 296 -51.35 3.88 21.38
CA ALA A 296 -51.75 4.61 20.18
C ALA A 296 -50.68 5.63 19.78
N THR A 297 -50.38 5.70 18.49
CA THR A 297 -49.54 6.75 17.90
C THR A 297 -50.37 7.92 17.36
N ASP A 298 -49.75 9.09 17.24
CA ASP A 298 -50.36 10.26 16.59
C ASP A 298 -50.81 9.96 15.15
N ARG A 299 -50.09 9.07 14.46
CA ARG A 299 -50.42 8.61 13.11
C ARG A 299 -51.70 7.77 13.11
N LEU A 300 -51.86 6.86 14.07
CA LEU A 300 -53.10 6.11 14.23
C LEU A 300 -54.28 7.02 14.54
N ALA A 301 -54.11 8.05 15.36
CA ALA A 301 -55.15 9.04 15.63
C ALA A 301 -55.58 9.80 14.37
N GLN A 302 -54.64 10.17 13.49
CA GLN A 302 -54.94 10.78 12.18
C GLN A 302 -55.73 9.84 11.26
N VAL A 303 -55.35 8.56 11.20
CA VAL A 303 -56.07 7.54 10.42
C VAL A 303 -57.50 7.37 10.95
N PHE A 304 -57.66 7.25 12.27
CA PHE A 304 -58.96 7.08 12.90
C PHE A 304 -59.87 8.31 12.68
N GLU A 305 -59.33 9.52 12.76
CA GLU A 305 -60.06 10.75 12.45
C GLU A 305 -60.49 10.85 10.97
N ALA A 306 -59.66 10.34 10.06
CA ALA A 306 -59.96 10.35 8.63
C ALA A 306 -61.02 9.30 8.22
N LEU A 307 -61.01 8.11 8.85
CA LEU A 307 -61.95 7.03 8.58
C LEU A 307 -63.28 7.19 9.35
N ALA A 308 -63.23 7.72 10.58
CA ALA A 308 -64.39 7.97 11.43
C ALA A 308 -64.48 9.46 11.84
N PRO A 309 -64.82 10.37 10.89
CA PRO A 309 -64.86 11.81 11.15
C PRO A 309 -66.03 12.25 12.06
N ASP A 310 -67.03 11.38 12.24
CA ASP A 310 -68.19 11.63 13.11
C ASP A 310 -67.85 11.28 14.57
N ALA A 311 -67.79 12.30 15.42
CA ALA A 311 -67.48 12.16 16.83
C ALA A 311 -68.44 11.22 17.59
N ALA A 312 -69.70 11.10 17.16
CA ALA A 312 -70.67 10.22 17.80
C ALA A 312 -70.37 8.73 17.54
N LYS A 313 -69.66 8.41 16.45
CA LYS A 313 -69.30 7.03 16.08
C LYS A 313 -68.02 6.52 16.74
N LYS A 314 -67.15 7.42 17.21
CA LYS A 314 -65.84 7.06 17.76
C LYS A 314 -65.92 6.18 19.01
N GLY A 315 -66.83 6.50 19.93
CA GLY A 315 -67.03 5.71 21.16
C GLY A 315 -67.38 4.24 20.86
N PRO A 316 -68.47 3.96 20.13
CA PRO A 316 -68.83 2.59 19.74
C PRO A 316 -67.73 1.84 18.98
N LEU A 317 -66.99 2.52 18.10
CA LEU A 317 -65.86 1.91 17.38
C LEU A 317 -64.71 1.52 18.29
N LEU A 318 -64.38 2.35 19.29
CA LEU A 318 -63.35 2.04 20.29
C LEU A 318 -63.77 0.90 21.22
N ASP A 319 -65.07 0.78 21.53
CA ASP A 319 -65.60 -0.36 22.29
C ASP A 319 -65.50 -1.67 21.48
N MET A 320 -65.82 -1.62 20.19
CA MET A 320 -65.62 -2.76 19.28
C MET A 320 -64.14 -3.14 19.15
N ALA A 321 -63.26 -2.16 18.97
CA ALA A 321 -61.82 -2.38 18.88
C ALA A 321 -61.26 -2.98 20.17
N ARG A 322 -61.79 -2.56 21.33
CA ARG A 322 -61.40 -3.11 22.63
C ARG A 322 -61.80 -4.58 22.74
N ALA A 323 -63.04 -4.90 22.37
CA ALA A 323 -63.54 -6.27 22.42
C ALA A 323 -62.75 -7.22 21.50
N GLU A 324 -62.23 -6.70 20.38
CA GLU A 324 -61.33 -7.45 19.49
C GLU A 324 -59.92 -7.60 20.10
N ALA A 325 -59.34 -6.51 20.62
CA ALA A 325 -58.02 -6.55 21.26
C ALA A 325 -57.97 -7.45 22.50
N GLU A 326 -59.07 -7.52 23.27
CA GLU A 326 -59.22 -8.43 24.43
C GLU A 326 -59.12 -9.91 24.05
N GLN A 327 -59.40 -10.27 22.79
CA GLN A 327 -59.31 -11.65 22.29
C GLN A 327 -57.89 -12.03 21.82
N THR A 328 -56.94 -11.10 21.84
CA THR A 328 -55.54 -11.32 21.42
C THR A 328 -54.62 -11.57 22.62
N GLU A 329 -53.35 -11.93 22.35
CA GLU A 329 -52.31 -12.05 23.39
C GLU A 329 -52.13 -10.74 24.17
N PHE A 330 -52.29 -9.59 23.51
CA PHE A 330 -52.22 -8.27 24.14
C PHE A 330 -53.34 -8.06 25.17
N GLY A 331 -54.54 -8.59 24.93
CA GLY A 331 -55.66 -8.56 25.87
C GLY A 331 -55.41 -9.33 27.17
N SER A 332 -54.49 -10.30 27.14
CA SER A 332 -54.08 -11.08 28.31
C SER A 332 -52.97 -10.40 29.16
N ASP A 333 -52.39 -9.28 28.70
CA ASP A 333 -51.38 -8.52 29.46
C ASP A 333 -52.05 -7.84 30.67
N PRO A 334 -51.52 -7.99 31.91
CA PRO A 334 -52.07 -7.32 33.10
C PRO A 334 -52.16 -5.79 32.99
N ARG A 335 -51.35 -5.17 32.12
CA ARG A 335 -51.35 -3.73 31.87
C ARG A 335 -52.30 -3.29 30.74
N PHE A 336 -53.00 -4.24 30.09
CA PHE A 336 -53.92 -3.96 29.00
C PHE A 336 -54.93 -2.83 29.33
N PRO A 337 -55.61 -2.80 30.50
CA PRO A 337 -56.56 -1.73 30.80
C PRO A 337 -55.93 -0.34 30.84
N GLU A 338 -54.70 -0.22 31.36
CA GLU A 338 -53.97 1.05 31.48
C GLU A 338 -53.48 1.54 30.10
N VAL A 339 -52.91 0.63 29.32
CA VAL A 339 -52.41 0.93 27.96
C VAL A 339 -53.57 1.29 27.04
N TRP A 340 -54.69 0.54 27.12
CA TRP A 340 -55.88 0.82 26.32
C TRP A 340 -56.51 2.17 26.69
N GLN A 341 -56.59 2.50 27.97
CA GLN A 341 -57.11 3.80 28.42
C GLN A 341 -56.23 4.97 27.95
N SER A 342 -54.90 4.78 27.94
CA SER A 342 -53.97 5.75 27.36
C SER A 342 -54.18 5.91 25.84
N ALA A 343 -54.31 4.79 25.11
CA ALA A 343 -54.59 4.78 23.68
C ALA A 343 -55.91 5.49 23.33
N VAL A 344 -56.99 5.21 24.08
CA VAL A 344 -58.30 5.88 23.94
C VAL A 344 -58.18 7.39 24.16
N THR A 345 -57.33 7.84 25.09
CA THR A 345 -57.11 9.27 25.33
C THR A 345 -56.50 9.95 24.10
N ILE A 346 -55.51 9.31 23.47
CA ILE A 346 -54.85 9.81 22.26
C ILE A 346 -55.81 9.77 21.05
N LEU A 347 -56.60 8.70 20.91
CA LEU A 347 -57.54 8.51 19.78
C LEU A 347 -58.79 9.39 19.87
N ASN A 348 -59.21 9.78 21.08
CA ASN A 348 -60.28 10.76 21.29
C ASN A 348 -59.79 12.21 21.30
N TYR A 349 -58.48 12.44 21.38
CA TYR A 349 -57.91 13.78 21.31
C TYR A 349 -58.04 14.31 19.88
N SER A 350 -58.81 15.39 19.72
CA SER A 350 -59.05 16.04 18.43
C SER A 350 -58.80 17.54 18.56
N ASP A 351 -57.79 18.06 17.85
CA ASP A 351 -57.50 19.50 17.81
C ASP A 351 -58.53 20.30 16.99
N LYS A 352 -59.61 19.68 16.50
CA LYS A 352 -60.67 20.32 15.70
C LYS A 352 -61.31 21.53 16.38
N SER A 353 -61.29 21.61 17.71
CA SER A 353 -61.77 22.78 18.47
C SER A 353 -60.75 23.92 18.56
N TYR A 354 -59.48 23.68 18.21
CA TYR A 354 -58.38 24.63 18.38
C TYR A 354 -57.63 24.96 17.08
N VAL A 355 -57.81 24.17 16.03
CA VAL A 355 -57.09 24.28 14.76
C VAL A 355 -58.03 24.07 13.58
N SER A 356 -58.02 24.99 12.60
CA SER A 356 -58.87 24.87 11.41
C SER A 356 -58.45 23.67 10.54
N SER A 357 -59.41 23.07 9.84
CA SER A 357 -59.16 21.94 8.94
C SER A 357 -58.23 22.26 7.77
N GLU A 358 -58.00 23.54 7.49
CA GLU A 358 -57.09 24.05 6.47
C GLU A 358 -55.65 24.13 7.03
N TYR A 359 -55.48 24.67 8.24
CA TYR A 359 -54.18 24.71 8.92
C TYR A 359 -53.66 23.30 9.28
N ALA A 360 -54.54 22.39 9.71
CA ALA A 360 -54.13 21.00 9.97
C ALA A 360 -53.63 20.31 8.69
N ARG A 361 -54.22 20.64 7.53
CA ARG A 361 -53.77 20.16 6.21
C ARG A 361 -52.42 20.75 5.81
N GLU A 362 -52.22 22.06 5.99
CA GLU A 362 -50.93 22.70 5.74
C GLU A 362 -49.83 22.17 6.65
N LEU A 363 -50.12 21.96 7.94
CA LEU A 363 -49.15 21.41 8.90
C LEU A 363 -48.76 19.97 8.54
N SER A 364 -49.71 19.16 8.07
CA SER A 364 -49.43 17.82 7.57
C SER A 364 -48.65 17.83 6.25
N SER A 365 -48.94 18.78 5.36
CA SER A 365 -48.19 19.00 4.11
C SER A 365 -46.75 19.46 4.40
N ALA A 366 -46.55 20.37 5.34
CA ALA A 366 -45.25 20.87 5.75
C ALA A 366 -44.39 19.79 6.42
N LYS A 367 -44.99 18.93 7.27
CA LYS A 367 -44.32 17.74 7.81
C LYS A 367 -43.96 16.71 6.73
N SER A 368 -44.76 16.60 5.68
CA SER A 368 -44.46 15.72 4.53
C SER A 368 -43.32 16.27 3.67
N GLN A 369 -43.25 17.60 3.48
CA GLN A 369 -42.14 18.26 2.78
C GLN A 369 -40.82 18.22 3.55
N ALA A 370 -40.83 18.25 4.89
CA ALA A 370 -39.62 18.07 5.69
C ALA A 370 -38.96 16.70 5.44
N VAL A 371 -39.77 15.67 5.20
CA VAL A 371 -39.31 14.33 4.82
C VAL A 371 -38.80 14.28 3.36
N GLU A 372 -39.32 15.12 2.46
CA GLU A 372 -38.77 15.29 1.10
C GLU A 372 -37.42 16.01 1.07
N VAL A 373 -37.17 16.96 1.99
CA VAL A 373 -35.87 17.65 2.09
C VAL A 373 -34.77 16.72 2.63
N GLU A 374 -35.09 15.80 3.54
CA GLU A 374 -34.18 14.70 3.91
C GLU A 374 -33.94 13.70 2.75
N ARG A 375 -34.84 13.63 1.77
CA ARG A 375 -34.74 12.76 0.57
C ARG A 375 -34.11 13.42 -0.65
N LEU A 376 -33.81 14.73 -0.60
CA LEU A 376 -33.10 15.46 -1.65
C LEU A 376 -31.58 15.51 -1.43
N SER A 377 -31.03 14.62 -0.60
CA SER A 377 -29.60 14.32 -0.60
C SER A 377 -29.29 13.05 -1.42
N GLU A 378 -29.97 12.87 -2.56
CA GLU A 378 -29.50 11.94 -3.59
C GLU A 378 -28.66 12.72 -4.61
N ASP A 379 -27.51 13.21 -4.15
CA ASP A 379 -26.45 13.50 -5.09
C ASP A 379 -26.13 12.20 -5.84
N PRO A 380 -26.06 12.21 -7.19
CA PRO A 380 -25.86 10.99 -7.95
C PRO A 380 -24.60 10.28 -7.43
N PRO A 381 -24.52 8.93 -7.47
CA PRO A 381 -23.40 8.17 -6.91
C PRO A 381 -22.04 8.69 -7.37
N GLU A 382 -21.95 9.17 -8.62
CA GLU A 382 -20.76 9.80 -9.20
C GLU A 382 -20.38 11.12 -8.50
N ARG A 383 -21.35 11.93 -8.08
CA ARG A 383 -21.11 13.18 -7.35
C ARG A 383 -20.73 12.91 -5.89
N ILE A 384 -21.38 11.95 -5.24
CA ILE A 384 -20.98 11.51 -3.89
C ILE A 384 -19.56 10.92 -3.96
N ALA A 385 -19.27 10.08 -4.95
CA ALA A 385 -17.94 9.54 -5.16
C ALA A 385 -16.92 10.64 -5.46
N ALA A 386 -17.26 11.67 -6.25
CA ALA A 386 -16.39 12.82 -6.49
C ALA A 386 -16.14 13.63 -5.21
N TRP A 387 -17.15 13.83 -4.37
CA TRP A 387 -16.98 14.51 -3.08
C TRP A 387 -16.16 13.70 -2.11
N LEU A 388 -16.45 12.39 -1.96
CA LEU A 388 -15.64 11.48 -1.16
C LEU A 388 -14.20 11.41 -1.68
N ALA A 389 -13.99 11.46 -2.99
CA ALA A 389 -12.67 11.56 -3.58
C ALA A 389 -11.97 12.89 -3.22
N SER A 390 -12.71 13.98 -3.03
CA SER A 390 -12.13 15.27 -2.61
C SER A 390 -11.73 15.34 -1.13
N VAL A 391 -12.29 14.46 -0.28
CA VAL A 391 -12.00 14.40 1.16
C VAL A 391 -11.30 13.11 1.60
N ASN A 392 -10.83 12.30 0.64
CA ASN A 392 -10.03 11.13 0.98
C ASN A 392 -8.62 11.56 1.46
N GLU A 393 -7.88 10.62 2.05
CA GLU A 393 -6.59 10.93 2.66
C GLU A 393 -5.56 11.50 1.66
N ALA A 394 -5.57 11.03 0.41
CA ALA A 394 -4.68 11.54 -0.63
C ALA A 394 -5.04 12.98 -1.04
N ALA A 395 -6.33 13.25 -1.28
CA ALA A 395 -6.82 14.58 -1.65
C ALA A 395 -6.66 15.60 -0.52
N LEU A 396 -6.89 15.19 0.73
CA LEU A 396 -6.62 16.06 1.89
C LEU A 396 -5.13 16.41 2.00
N ARG A 397 -4.23 15.44 1.76
CA ARG A 397 -2.79 15.73 1.69
C ARG A 397 -2.46 16.66 0.53
N ASP A 398 -3.04 16.48 -0.64
CA ASP A 398 -2.79 17.39 -1.77
C ASP A 398 -3.31 18.81 -1.51
N LEU A 399 -4.46 18.93 -0.83
CA LEU A 399 -5.00 20.22 -0.40
C LEU A 399 -4.13 20.88 0.66
N ASP A 400 -3.59 20.12 1.63
CA ASP A 400 -2.66 20.64 2.65
C ASP A 400 -1.33 21.12 2.03
N LEU A 401 -0.83 20.38 1.03
CA LEU A 401 0.31 20.80 0.22
C LEU A 401 0.03 22.15 -0.46
N LEU A 402 -1.11 22.27 -1.13
CA LEU A 402 -1.50 23.48 -1.85
C LEU A 402 -1.67 24.65 -0.90
N LEU A 403 -2.38 24.47 0.22
CA LEU A 403 -2.57 25.50 1.23
C LEU A 403 -1.23 25.99 1.79
N THR A 404 -0.34 25.06 2.15
CA THR A 404 0.98 25.42 2.70
C THR A 404 1.85 26.13 1.66
N LEU A 405 1.81 25.71 0.40
CA LEU A 405 2.49 26.39 -0.71
C LEU A 405 1.95 27.81 -0.93
N ASP A 406 0.63 27.98 -0.91
CA ASP A 406 -0.01 29.28 -1.10
C ASP A 406 0.29 30.22 0.07
N LEU A 407 0.26 29.72 1.31
CA LEU A 407 0.69 30.49 2.48
C LEU A 407 2.16 30.92 2.36
N MET A 408 3.07 30.03 1.96
CA MET A 408 4.48 30.38 1.78
C MET A 408 4.72 31.41 0.67
N ARG A 409 3.82 31.49 -0.32
CA ARG A 409 3.88 32.46 -1.42
C ARG A 409 3.28 33.81 -1.07
N VAL A 410 2.18 33.82 -0.32
CA VAL A 410 1.43 35.04 0.00
C VAL A 410 2.00 35.76 1.22
N GLU A 411 2.51 35.02 2.20
CA GLU A 411 3.09 35.61 3.41
C GLU A 411 4.50 36.15 3.12
N ASP A 412 4.67 37.45 3.26
CA ASP A 412 5.92 38.18 3.06
C ASP A 412 6.37 38.94 4.32
N ASP A 413 5.56 38.95 5.38
CA ASP A 413 5.96 39.52 6.67
C ASP A 413 6.93 38.56 7.38
N PRO A 414 8.19 38.97 7.64
CA PRO A 414 9.17 38.12 8.31
C PRO A 414 8.72 37.61 9.68
N ASP A 415 7.88 38.37 10.40
CA ASP A 415 7.46 38.01 11.75
C ASP A 415 6.36 36.92 11.73
N ASN A 416 5.54 36.84 10.67
CA ASN A 416 4.52 35.80 10.48
C ASN A 416 5.06 34.58 9.69
N TRP A 417 5.98 34.83 8.75
CA TRP A 417 6.51 33.79 7.86
C TRP A 417 7.21 32.65 8.61
N GLY A 418 7.81 32.93 9.77
CA GLY A 418 8.43 31.90 10.61
C GLY A 418 7.45 30.78 11.02
N GLY A 419 6.21 31.12 11.37
CA GLY A 419 5.20 30.12 11.72
C GLY A 419 4.75 29.27 10.53
N VAL A 420 4.68 29.88 9.34
CA VAL A 420 4.39 29.17 8.08
C VAL A 420 5.54 28.24 7.70
N ALA A 421 6.78 28.70 7.87
CA ALA A 421 7.97 27.89 7.60
C ALA A 421 8.07 26.69 8.54
N ASP A 422 7.75 26.85 9.83
CA ASP A 422 7.70 25.73 10.79
C ASP A 422 6.66 24.67 10.39
N LEU A 423 5.51 25.11 9.85
CA LEU A 423 4.51 24.19 9.30
C LEU A 423 5.06 23.45 8.08
N ALA A 424 5.66 24.17 7.14
CA ALA A 424 6.26 23.58 5.94
C ALA A 424 7.37 22.58 6.29
N VAL A 425 8.22 22.87 7.28
CA VAL A 425 9.28 21.96 7.74
C VAL A 425 8.70 20.62 8.22
N ARG A 426 7.65 20.67 9.06
CA ARG A 426 6.96 19.44 9.53
C ARG A 426 6.36 18.65 8.38
N GLU A 427 5.75 19.34 7.42
CA GLU A 427 5.07 18.71 6.30
C GLU A 427 6.06 18.11 5.27
N ILE A 428 7.21 18.76 5.06
CA ILE A 428 8.33 18.20 4.28
C ILE A 428 8.81 16.88 4.91
N GLU A 429 8.99 16.85 6.24
CA GLU A 429 9.41 15.65 6.95
C GLU A 429 8.39 14.51 6.87
N LEU A 430 7.11 14.82 7.06
CA LEU A 430 6.02 13.85 6.98
C LEU A 430 5.93 13.24 5.58
N ARG A 431 5.97 14.08 4.54
CA ARG A 431 5.93 13.61 3.15
C ARG A 431 7.12 12.76 2.78
N ALA A 432 8.33 13.20 3.17
CA ALA A 432 9.52 12.41 2.96
C ALA A 432 9.45 11.07 3.68
N HIS A 433 8.88 11.01 4.89
CA HIS A 433 8.65 9.77 5.62
C HIS A 433 7.69 8.81 4.89
N LEU A 434 6.63 9.36 4.29
CA LEU A 434 5.62 8.61 3.54
C LEU A 434 6.07 8.24 2.11
N GLY A 435 7.23 8.72 1.66
CA GLY A 435 7.76 8.48 0.32
C GLY A 435 7.29 9.47 -0.75
N ASP A 436 6.51 10.50 -0.39
CA ASP A 436 6.16 11.60 -1.29
C ASP A 436 7.33 12.61 -1.38
N ILE A 437 8.39 12.19 -2.06
CA ILE A 437 9.60 13.00 -2.23
C ILE A 437 9.34 14.23 -3.12
N ALA A 438 8.42 14.10 -4.09
CA ALA A 438 8.07 15.19 -5.00
C ALA A 438 7.32 16.31 -4.25
N GLY A 439 6.34 15.98 -3.40
CA GLY A 439 5.64 16.95 -2.56
C GLY A 439 6.58 17.62 -1.55
N ALA A 440 7.46 16.83 -0.92
CA ALA A 440 8.50 17.37 -0.04
C ALA A 440 9.43 18.38 -0.76
N GLN A 441 9.85 18.07 -2.00
CA GLN A 441 10.66 18.97 -2.81
C GLN A 441 9.92 20.26 -3.17
N ARG A 442 8.64 20.16 -3.53
CA ARG A 442 7.81 21.33 -3.85
C ARG A 442 7.69 22.29 -2.66
N LEU A 443 7.56 21.79 -1.43
CA LEU A 443 7.54 22.63 -0.22
C LEU A 443 8.91 23.20 0.14
N ALA A 444 9.98 22.43 -0.06
CA ALA A 444 11.32 22.91 0.22
C ALA A 444 11.75 24.06 -0.73
N ALA A 445 11.22 24.09 -1.95
CA ALA A 445 11.63 25.04 -2.98
C ALA A 445 11.36 26.52 -2.61
N PRO A 446 10.16 26.93 -2.18
CA PRO A 446 9.92 28.31 -1.71
C PRO A 446 10.79 28.71 -0.52
N VAL A 447 11.05 27.79 0.42
CA VAL A 447 11.96 28.02 1.55
C VAL A 447 13.38 28.30 1.03
N ALA A 448 13.85 27.50 0.08
CA ALA A 448 15.16 27.69 -0.55
C ALA A 448 15.24 29.00 -1.34
N GLU A 449 14.19 29.38 -2.06
CA GLU A 449 14.11 30.65 -2.78
C GLU A 449 14.24 31.85 -1.82
N LYS A 450 13.48 31.86 -0.72
CA LYS A 450 13.59 32.91 0.31
C LYS A 450 14.96 32.92 0.99
N ALA A 451 15.61 31.76 1.17
CA ALA A 451 16.97 31.66 1.72
C ALA A 451 18.07 32.16 0.75
N ALA A 452 17.82 32.11 -0.56
CA ALA A 452 18.69 32.65 -1.61
C ALA A 452 18.43 34.15 -1.90
N GLY A 453 17.36 34.72 -1.33
CA GLY A 453 16.99 36.12 -1.49
C GLY A 453 17.96 37.14 -0.86
N PRO A 454 17.63 38.44 -0.92
CA PRO A 454 18.45 39.51 -0.34
C PRO A 454 18.60 39.37 1.19
N GLU A 455 19.66 39.96 1.74
CA GLU A 455 19.87 39.96 3.20
C GLU A 455 18.69 40.62 3.94
N GLY A 456 18.21 39.94 4.99
CA GLY A 456 17.06 40.40 5.77
C GLY A 456 16.54 39.31 6.70
N LYS A 457 15.54 39.65 7.51
CA LYS A 457 14.91 38.72 8.47
C LYS A 457 14.36 37.45 7.79
N LEU A 458 13.70 37.59 6.64
CA LEU A 458 13.15 36.45 5.87
C LEU A 458 14.24 35.46 5.45
N ARG A 459 15.35 35.96 4.89
CA ARG A 459 16.48 35.12 4.49
C ARG A 459 17.04 34.34 5.68
N THR A 460 17.17 34.99 6.82
CA THR A 460 17.65 34.36 8.07
C THR A 460 16.69 33.29 8.55
N ALA A 461 15.38 33.57 8.59
CA ALA A 461 14.36 32.60 8.98
C ALA A 461 14.31 31.39 8.03
N ALA A 462 14.37 31.63 6.71
CA ALA A 462 14.39 30.58 5.71
C ALA A 462 15.65 29.71 5.79
N THR A 463 16.80 30.34 6.01
CA THR A 463 18.07 29.63 6.27
C THR A 463 17.98 28.75 7.51
N ALA A 464 17.41 29.27 8.61
CA ALA A 464 17.21 28.50 9.83
C ALA A 464 16.24 27.31 9.63
N SER A 465 15.24 27.46 8.78
CA SER A 465 14.30 26.38 8.43
C SER A 465 14.99 25.25 7.66
N LEU A 466 15.83 25.58 6.66
CA LEU A 466 16.63 24.57 5.95
C LEU A 466 17.66 23.90 6.85
N ASP A 467 18.28 24.66 7.76
CA ASP A 467 19.19 24.12 8.76
C ASP A 467 18.49 23.15 9.73
N THR A 468 17.20 23.40 10.02
CA THR A 468 16.37 22.54 10.87
C THR A 468 16.06 21.23 10.13
N LEU A 469 15.66 21.30 8.86
CA LEU A 469 15.46 20.12 8.00
C LEU A 469 16.73 19.26 7.90
N ALA A 470 17.90 19.87 7.78
CA ALA A 470 19.17 19.15 7.71
C ALA A 470 19.55 18.45 9.03
N ARG A 471 18.98 18.87 10.17
CA ARG A 471 19.24 18.31 11.50
C ARG A 471 18.15 17.35 11.99
N SER A 472 17.08 17.19 11.24
CA SER A 472 15.90 16.43 11.66
C SER A 472 15.92 14.97 11.21
N ALA A 473 14.81 14.27 11.44
CA ALA A 473 14.62 12.89 11.00
C ALA A 473 14.63 12.75 9.46
N LEU A 474 14.48 13.85 8.72
CA LEU A 474 14.51 13.87 7.25
C LEU A 474 15.74 13.15 6.69
N VAL A 475 16.93 13.43 7.23
CA VAL A 475 18.18 12.83 6.74
C VAL A 475 18.14 11.31 6.81
N LYS A 476 17.58 10.76 7.90
CA LYS A 476 17.43 9.32 8.08
C LYS A 476 16.46 8.73 7.05
N TYR A 477 15.36 9.42 6.76
CA TYR A 477 14.42 9.01 5.71
C TYR A 477 15.10 9.05 4.33
N LEU A 478 15.78 10.15 3.99
CA LEU A 478 16.50 10.29 2.72
C LEU A 478 17.52 9.16 2.50
N ILE A 479 18.33 8.81 3.50
CA ILE A 479 19.27 7.69 3.41
C ILE A 479 18.53 6.36 3.18
N GLY A 480 17.44 6.13 3.92
CA GLY A 480 16.60 4.95 3.77
C GLY A 480 16.01 4.81 2.37
N HIS A 481 15.54 5.91 1.78
CA HIS A 481 15.02 5.95 0.42
C HIS A 481 16.13 5.81 -0.63
N ILE A 482 17.27 6.50 -0.50
CA ILE A 482 18.43 6.38 -1.42
C ILE A 482 18.91 4.93 -1.53
N ARG A 483 18.86 4.16 -0.42
CA ARG A 483 19.24 2.75 -0.39
C ARG A 483 18.35 1.87 -1.27
N LYS A 484 17.05 2.18 -1.37
CA LYS A 484 16.05 1.37 -2.09
C LYS A 484 15.67 1.94 -3.46
N ALA A 485 16.01 3.20 -3.72
CA ALA A 485 15.52 3.95 -4.87
C ALA A 485 15.91 3.34 -6.22
N ASN A 486 14.95 3.30 -7.15
CA ASN A 486 15.23 3.18 -8.59
C ASN A 486 15.75 4.52 -9.17
N ASP A 487 16.09 4.57 -10.46
CA ASP A 487 16.70 5.76 -11.07
C ASP A 487 15.73 6.97 -11.11
N THR A 488 14.43 6.74 -11.25
CA THR A 488 13.40 7.80 -11.23
C THR A 488 13.25 8.39 -9.84
N GLU A 489 13.14 7.54 -8.81
CA GLU A 489 13.07 7.95 -7.40
C GLU A 489 14.35 8.67 -6.97
N LEU A 490 15.51 8.20 -7.44
CA LEU A 490 16.80 8.83 -7.16
C LEU A 490 16.85 10.26 -7.73
N THR A 491 16.22 10.51 -8.87
CA THR A 491 16.13 11.85 -9.47
C THR A 491 15.34 12.79 -8.56
N ALA A 492 14.18 12.35 -8.06
CA ALA A 492 13.37 13.14 -7.13
C ALA A 492 14.10 13.40 -5.79
N LEU A 493 14.76 12.38 -5.23
CA LEU A 493 15.57 12.50 -4.01
C LEU A 493 16.70 13.49 -4.21
N THR A 494 17.38 13.43 -5.35
CA THR A 494 18.48 14.35 -5.70
C THR A 494 17.96 15.78 -5.79
N ALA A 495 16.81 16.02 -6.41
CA ALA A 495 16.20 17.35 -6.51
C ALA A 495 15.83 17.93 -5.13
N LEU A 496 15.26 17.13 -4.23
CA LEU A 496 15.00 17.55 -2.84
C LEU A 496 16.30 17.90 -2.11
N CYS A 497 17.31 17.04 -2.21
CA CYS A 497 18.59 17.28 -1.55
C CYS A 497 19.32 18.52 -2.12
N GLN A 498 19.24 18.77 -3.43
CA GLN A 498 19.77 19.99 -4.06
C GLN A 498 19.02 21.25 -3.59
N THR A 499 17.72 21.13 -3.34
CA THR A 499 16.90 22.22 -2.82
C THR A 499 17.32 22.63 -1.40
N ILE A 500 17.60 21.65 -0.53
CA ILE A 500 18.11 21.90 0.83
C ILE A 500 19.58 22.37 0.79
N GLY A 501 20.36 21.78 -0.12
CA GLY A 501 21.70 22.20 -0.48
C GLY A 501 22.80 21.70 0.47
N PRO A 502 23.95 22.42 0.52
CA PRO A 502 25.17 22.00 1.23
C PRO A 502 25.03 21.75 2.73
N ARG A 503 23.92 22.18 3.34
CA ARG A 503 23.58 21.91 4.75
C ARG A 503 23.52 20.41 5.05
N LEU A 504 23.23 19.59 4.04
CA LEU A 504 23.22 18.14 4.14
C LEU A 504 24.62 17.50 4.16
N VAL A 505 25.69 18.25 3.89
CA VAL A 505 27.06 17.72 3.82
C VAL A 505 27.50 17.09 5.13
N LEU A 506 27.34 17.78 6.26
CA LEU A 506 27.71 17.22 7.57
C LEU A 506 26.86 15.99 7.93
N PRO A 507 25.52 16.04 7.93
CA PRO A 507 24.68 14.88 8.24
C PRO A 507 24.96 13.66 7.35
N PHE A 508 25.14 13.87 6.04
CA PHE A 508 25.49 12.77 5.14
C PHE A 508 26.92 12.28 5.34
N ALA A 509 27.88 13.14 5.67
CA ALA A 509 29.24 12.70 6.01
C ALA A 509 29.26 11.84 7.29
N GLU A 510 28.44 12.20 8.29
CA GLU A 510 28.25 11.38 9.50
C GLU A 510 27.60 10.03 9.15
N ALA A 511 26.56 10.03 8.32
CA ALA A 511 25.91 8.80 7.88
C ALA A 511 26.85 7.88 7.09
N LEU A 512 27.60 8.45 6.15
CA LEU A 512 28.62 7.75 5.35
C LEU A 512 29.68 7.08 6.22
N SER A 513 30.00 7.66 7.38
CA SER A 513 31.00 7.12 8.30
C SER A 513 30.59 5.79 8.94
N THR A 514 29.31 5.46 8.90
CA THR A 514 28.71 4.24 9.47
C THR A 514 27.96 3.38 8.44
N GLU A 515 27.99 3.76 7.16
CA GLU A 515 27.27 3.05 6.10
C GLU A 515 28.14 1.94 5.50
N ASP A 516 27.57 0.74 5.38
CA ASP A 516 28.28 -0.43 4.85
C ASP A 516 27.91 -0.71 3.38
N HIS A 517 26.75 -0.22 2.92
CA HIS A 517 26.28 -0.52 1.57
C HIS A 517 27.05 0.29 0.52
N THR A 518 27.94 -0.36 -0.23
CA THR A 518 28.81 0.27 -1.24
C THR A 518 28.02 1.10 -2.26
N HIS A 519 26.85 0.62 -2.69
CA HIS A 519 25.99 1.33 -3.63
C HIS A 519 25.40 2.62 -3.04
N THR A 520 24.93 2.56 -1.79
CA THR A 520 24.42 3.73 -1.06
C THR A 520 25.52 4.76 -0.83
N ILE A 521 26.72 4.31 -0.42
CA ILE A 521 27.90 5.17 -0.27
C ILE A 521 28.18 5.91 -1.58
N ARG A 522 28.19 5.20 -2.71
CA ARG A 522 28.42 5.79 -4.02
C ARG A 522 27.37 6.85 -4.36
N ARG A 523 26.08 6.54 -4.20
CA ARG A 523 24.98 7.48 -4.48
C ARG A 523 25.03 8.73 -3.62
N ILE A 524 25.28 8.58 -2.31
CA ILE A 524 25.40 9.74 -1.41
C ILE A 524 26.64 10.58 -1.79
N ARG A 525 27.75 9.96 -2.18
CA ARG A 525 28.92 10.71 -2.68
C ARG A 525 28.60 11.49 -3.95
N GLU A 526 27.98 10.85 -4.95
CA GLU A 526 27.55 11.51 -6.19
C GLU A 526 26.62 12.70 -5.90
N LEU A 527 25.69 12.53 -4.97
CA LEU A 527 24.81 13.60 -4.50
C LEU A 527 25.59 14.75 -3.85
N LEU A 528 26.51 14.46 -2.92
CA LEU A 528 27.33 15.48 -2.27
C LEU A 528 28.13 16.27 -3.31
N ILE A 529 28.76 15.59 -4.28
CA ILE A 529 29.49 16.21 -5.39
C ILE A 529 28.59 17.15 -6.19
N SER A 530 27.32 16.79 -6.38
CA SER A 530 26.37 17.62 -7.14
C SER A 530 26.11 19.00 -6.52
N PHE A 531 26.47 19.22 -5.24
CA PHE A 531 26.43 20.56 -4.61
C PHE A 531 27.55 21.50 -5.08
N GLY A 532 28.54 21.01 -5.83
CA GLY A 532 29.58 21.84 -6.44
C GLY A 532 30.46 22.58 -5.43
N ALA A 533 30.79 23.85 -5.74
CA ALA A 533 31.72 24.66 -4.95
C ALA A 533 31.22 24.91 -3.51
N GLU A 534 29.92 25.10 -3.34
CA GLU A 534 29.32 25.28 -2.00
C GLU A 534 29.37 23.98 -1.19
N GLY A 535 29.17 22.83 -1.84
CA GLY A 535 29.42 21.52 -1.24
C GLY A 535 30.86 21.38 -0.74
N ARG A 536 31.85 21.74 -1.57
CA ARG A 536 33.26 21.73 -1.18
C ARG A 536 33.54 22.62 0.04
N ARG A 537 33.01 23.85 0.06
CA ARG A 537 33.15 24.78 1.20
C ARG A 537 32.57 24.17 2.49
N ALA A 538 31.45 23.46 2.40
CA ALA A 538 30.85 22.78 3.54
C ALA A 538 31.63 21.54 4.02
N VAL A 539 32.45 20.91 3.17
CA VAL A 539 33.33 19.81 3.57
C VAL A 539 34.54 20.30 4.37
N GLU A 540 35.06 21.49 4.07
CA GLU A 540 36.31 21.99 4.66
C GLU A 540 36.33 21.96 6.20
N PRO A 541 35.28 22.40 6.93
CA PRO A 541 35.25 22.31 8.39
C PRO A 541 35.27 20.89 8.93
N LEU A 542 34.83 19.89 8.15
CA LEU A 542 34.76 18.49 8.59
C LEU A 542 36.13 17.89 8.87
N LYS A 543 37.20 18.44 8.27
CA LYS A 543 38.58 18.05 8.56
C LYS A 543 38.98 18.26 10.02
N ASN A 544 38.26 19.13 10.74
CA ASN A 544 38.49 19.44 12.15
C ASN A 544 37.45 18.77 13.07
N SER A 545 36.66 17.82 12.57
CA SER A 545 35.65 17.13 13.38
C SER A 545 36.29 16.38 14.55
N THR A 546 35.61 16.38 15.69
CA THR A 546 36.01 15.61 16.87
C THR A 546 35.95 14.09 16.61
N LYS A 547 35.12 13.64 15.67
CA LYS A 547 34.96 12.24 15.29
C LYS A 547 35.95 11.85 14.19
N PRO A 548 36.89 10.91 14.42
CA PRO A 548 37.85 10.48 13.39
C PRO A 548 37.17 9.94 12.13
N ALA A 549 36.07 9.20 12.28
CA ALA A 549 35.33 8.66 11.15
C ALA A 549 34.79 9.74 10.19
N VAL A 550 34.39 10.90 10.72
CA VAL A 550 33.96 12.06 9.92
C VAL A 550 35.15 12.72 9.23
N ARG A 551 36.31 12.83 9.90
CA ARG A 551 37.55 13.34 9.28
C ARG A 551 38.01 12.46 8.11
N ARG A 552 37.89 11.13 8.23
CA ARG A 552 38.15 10.19 7.12
C ARG A 552 37.22 10.42 5.94
N THR A 553 35.93 10.61 6.18
CA THR A 553 34.97 10.99 5.13
C THR A 553 35.34 12.34 4.51
N ALA A 554 35.77 13.32 5.31
CA ALA A 554 36.20 14.63 4.83
C ALA A 554 37.42 14.51 3.90
N VAL A 555 38.41 13.69 4.23
CA VAL A 555 39.57 13.42 3.36
C VAL A 555 39.12 12.93 1.98
N ASP A 556 38.24 11.94 1.93
CA ASP A 556 37.76 11.39 0.66
C ASP A 556 36.96 12.44 -0.13
N LEU A 557 36.05 13.16 0.53
CA LEU A 557 35.27 14.22 -0.13
C LEU A 557 36.16 15.36 -0.63
N LEU A 558 37.11 15.87 0.16
CA LEU A 558 38.05 16.92 -0.25
C LEU A 558 38.81 16.54 -1.51
N ARG A 559 39.34 15.32 -1.57
CA ARG A 559 40.00 14.78 -2.76
C ARG A 559 39.09 14.77 -3.98
N ILE A 560 37.86 14.28 -3.80
CA ILE A 560 36.87 14.16 -4.89
C ILE A 560 36.45 15.55 -5.41
N PHE A 561 36.20 16.52 -4.51
CA PHE A 561 35.80 17.88 -4.89
C PHE A 561 36.94 18.72 -5.45
N GLY A 562 38.10 18.69 -4.80
CA GLY A 562 39.15 19.69 -5.01
C GLY A 562 40.27 19.25 -5.95
N GLY A 563 40.40 17.96 -6.27
CA GLY A 563 41.52 17.47 -7.07
C GLY A 563 42.85 17.98 -6.54
N ASN A 564 43.62 18.73 -7.34
CA ASN A 564 44.88 19.33 -6.91
C ASN A 564 44.72 20.48 -5.90
N GLU A 565 43.61 21.22 -5.93
CA GLU A 565 43.35 22.29 -4.97
C GLU A 565 43.19 21.77 -3.54
N ALA A 566 42.75 20.51 -3.39
CA ALA A 566 42.56 19.84 -2.10
C ALA A 566 43.88 19.63 -1.33
N LEU A 567 45.04 19.80 -1.97
CA LEU A 567 46.34 19.57 -1.32
C LEU A 567 46.53 20.46 -0.09
N VAL A 568 46.02 21.70 -0.12
CA VAL A 568 46.15 22.65 0.99
C VAL A 568 45.40 22.15 2.22
N GLU A 569 44.22 21.55 2.02
CA GLU A 569 43.36 21.03 3.08
C GLU A 569 43.75 19.62 3.51
N LEU A 570 44.32 18.80 2.62
CA LEU A 570 44.76 17.43 2.92
C LEU A 570 46.12 17.38 3.63
N THR A 571 47.04 18.31 3.32
CA THR A 571 48.40 18.30 3.88
C THR A 571 48.41 18.29 5.42
N PRO A 572 47.63 19.11 6.14
CA PRO A 572 47.60 19.09 7.60
C PRO A 572 47.14 17.75 8.20
N LEU A 573 46.35 16.97 7.45
CA LEU A 573 45.81 15.68 7.91
C LEU A 573 46.84 14.55 7.86
N LEU A 574 48.03 14.79 7.28
CA LEU A 574 49.17 13.87 7.36
C LEU A 574 49.69 13.73 8.80
N ASP A 575 49.47 14.75 9.64
CA ASP A 575 49.86 14.80 11.04
C ASP A 575 48.66 14.63 11.99
N ASP A 576 47.53 14.09 11.51
CA ASP A 576 46.32 13.87 12.32
C ASP A 576 46.60 12.94 13.51
N ALA A 577 45.91 13.13 14.63
CA ALA A 577 46.08 12.27 15.82
C ALA A 577 45.63 10.82 15.59
N ASP A 578 44.72 10.58 14.64
CA ASP A 578 44.20 9.26 14.30
C ASP A 578 44.99 8.63 13.12
N PRO A 579 45.64 7.47 13.31
CA PRO A 579 46.43 6.83 12.26
C PRO A 579 45.65 6.43 11.01
N GLN A 580 44.33 6.22 11.09
CA GLN A 580 43.51 5.90 9.90
C GLN A 580 43.25 7.17 9.08
N VAL A 581 43.05 8.32 9.73
CA VAL A 581 42.96 9.61 9.03
C VAL A 581 44.28 9.91 8.31
N GLN A 582 45.42 9.70 8.96
CA GLN A 582 46.74 9.87 8.33
C GLN A 582 46.88 8.98 7.08
N ARG A 583 46.51 7.69 7.17
CA ARG A 583 46.55 6.77 6.02
C ARG A 583 45.67 7.24 4.87
N ASP A 584 44.43 7.62 5.17
CA ASP A 584 43.50 8.09 4.17
C ASP A 584 44.00 9.40 3.53
N ALA A 585 44.63 10.30 4.30
CA ALA A 585 45.22 11.54 3.79
C ALA A 585 46.40 11.26 2.84
N VAL A 586 47.33 10.37 3.21
CA VAL A 586 48.42 9.93 2.32
C VAL A 586 47.85 9.35 1.04
N ARG A 587 46.88 8.45 1.17
CA ARG A 587 46.25 7.80 0.03
C ARG A 587 45.59 8.81 -0.88
N ALA A 588 44.89 9.77 -0.30
CA ALA A 588 44.20 10.82 -1.05
C ALA A 588 45.17 11.70 -1.83
N ILE A 589 46.26 12.14 -1.19
CA ILE A 589 47.30 12.95 -1.83
C ILE A 589 47.99 12.16 -2.94
N ALA A 590 48.38 10.91 -2.70
CA ALA A 590 49.00 10.07 -3.73
C ALA A 590 48.06 9.81 -4.93
N GLN A 591 46.75 9.65 -4.68
CA GLN A 591 45.75 9.47 -5.74
C GLN A 591 45.49 10.73 -6.58
N ILE A 592 45.72 11.94 -6.05
CA ILE A 592 45.75 13.18 -6.85
C ILE A 592 46.85 13.05 -7.92
N GLY A 593 48.02 12.57 -7.50
CA GLY A 593 49.07 12.09 -8.41
C GLY A 593 49.67 13.15 -9.34
N THR A 594 49.65 14.41 -8.91
CA THR A 594 50.38 15.52 -9.51
C THR A 594 51.80 15.61 -8.93
N PRO A 595 52.77 16.24 -9.62
CA PRO A 595 54.10 16.47 -9.07
C PRO A 595 54.07 17.21 -7.72
N GLU A 596 53.15 18.16 -7.55
CA GLU A 596 52.96 18.90 -6.31
C GLU A 596 52.50 17.99 -5.17
N ALA A 597 51.61 17.03 -5.46
CA ALA A 597 51.16 16.04 -4.49
C ALA A 597 52.31 15.14 -4.01
N TYR A 598 53.15 14.67 -4.95
CA TYR A 598 54.34 13.87 -4.60
C TYR A 598 55.38 14.70 -3.82
N ALA A 599 55.54 15.99 -4.12
CA ALA A 599 56.40 16.88 -3.33
C ALA A 599 55.90 17.07 -1.88
N VAL A 600 54.58 17.05 -1.64
CA VAL A 600 54.01 17.03 -0.29
C VAL A 600 54.34 15.71 0.42
N VAL A 601 54.11 14.58 -0.24
CA VAL A 601 54.41 13.22 0.26
C VAL A 601 55.90 13.08 0.61
N ASP A 602 56.80 13.55 -0.25
CA ASP A 602 58.25 13.48 -0.04
C ASP A 602 58.70 14.33 1.15
N ARG A 603 58.15 15.54 1.30
CA ARG A 603 58.42 16.40 2.47
C ARG A 603 57.95 15.74 3.77
N ALA A 604 56.76 15.14 3.77
CA ALA A 604 56.23 14.43 4.93
C ALA A 604 57.07 13.18 5.28
N CYS A 605 57.52 12.43 4.27
CA CYS A 605 58.47 11.33 4.43
C CYS A 605 59.81 11.78 5.07
N ALA A 606 60.27 12.99 4.78
CA ALA A 606 61.50 13.52 5.34
C ALA A 606 61.36 14.00 6.79
N ALA A 607 60.16 14.41 7.21
CA ALA A 607 59.92 15.08 8.48
C ALA A 607 60.07 14.16 9.72
N ASN A 608 59.52 12.95 9.69
CA ASN A 608 59.57 12.01 10.83
C ASN A 608 59.58 10.55 10.37
N ASP A 609 60.28 9.68 11.11
CA ASP A 609 60.45 8.25 10.80
C ASP A 609 59.12 7.47 10.83
N ALA A 610 58.24 7.77 11.79
CA ALA A 610 56.93 7.13 11.91
C ALA A 610 56.00 7.49 10.73
N ALA A 611 55.97 8.77 10.36
CA ALA A 611 55.22 9.25 9.19
C ALA A 611 55.77 8.64 7.90
N ARG A 612 57.10 8.57 7.75
CA ARG A 612 57.76 7.92 6.61
C ARG A 612 57.33 6.46 6.45
N GLU A 613 57.34 5.68 7.53
CA GLU A 613 56.95 4.28 7.46
C GLU A 613 55.50 4.13 6.99
N LEU A 614 54.58 4.94 7.54
CA LEU A 614 53.18 4.94 7.14
C LEU A 614 53.01 5.31 5.66
N ILE A 615 53.63 6.40 5.24
CA ILE A 615 53.53 6.93 3.89
C ILE A 615 54.01 5.91 2.87
N VAL A 616 55.22 5.37 3.08
CA VAL A 616 55.82 4.39 2.18
C VAL A 616 54.96 3.13 2.09
N ARG A 617 54.41 2.65 3.22
CA ARG A 617 53.50 1.49 3.23
C ARG A 617 52.27 1.75 2.37
N GLU A 618 51.64 2.93 2.49
CA GLU A 618 50.47 3.27 1.66
C GLU A 618 50.83 3.41 0.18
N MET A 619 51.98 4.01 -0.16
CA MET A 619 52.46 4.09 -1.56
C MET A 619 52.70 2.71 -2.18
N ILE A 620 53.25 1.76 -1.41
CA ILE A 620 53.44 0.37 -1.84
C ILE A 620 52.09 -0.32 -2.08
N VAL A 621 51.09 -0.08 -1.22
CA VAL A 621 49.74 -0.63 -1.36
C VAL A 621 49.04 -0.07 -2.60
N LEU A 622 49.18 1.22 -2.87
CA LEU A 622 48.57 1.89 -4.02
C LEU A 622 49.10 1.38 -5.36
N ARG A 623 50.37 0.96 -5.42
CA ARG A 623 51.05 0.48 -6.64
C ARG A 623 50.95 1.46 -7.82
N ASP A 624 51.04 2.76 -7.54
CA ASP A 624 51.11 3.80 -8.56
C ASP A 624 52.55 3.92 -9.08
N SER A 625 52.76 3.84 -10.40
CA SER A 625 54.09 4.00 -11.00
C SER A 625 54.67 5.40 -10.81
N ARG A 626 53.81 6.42 -10.61
CA ARG A 626 54.24 7.79 -10.32
C ARG A 626 54.92 7.93 -8.95
N ALA A 627 54.72 6.97 -8.05
CA ALA A 627 55.37 6.90 -6.74
C ALA A 627 56.82 6.38 -6.80
N VAL A 628 57.28 5.89 -7.95
CA VAL A 628 58.61 5.30 -8.10
C VAL A 628 59.74 6.25 -7.68
N PRO A 629 59.78 7.52 -8.10
CA PRO A 629 60.85 8.45 -7.70
C PRO A 629 60.93 8.62 -6.18
N SER A 630 59.79 8.76 -5.50
CA SER A 630 59.70 8.87 -4.04
C SER A 630 60.19 7.62 -3.32
N LEU A 631 59.74 6.43 -3.75
CA LEU A 631 60.17 5.14 -3.19
C LEU A 631 61.68 4.93 -3.39
N ALA A 632 62.18 5.24 -4.59
CA ALA A 632 63.61 5.20 -4.91
C ALA A 632 64.42 6.17 -4.05
N ALA A 633 63.91 7.38 -3.81
CA ALA A 633 64.54 8.38 -2.95
C ALA A 633 64.64 7.89 -1.51
N VAL A 634 63.58 7.29 -0.95
CA VAL A 634 63.62 6.71 0.41
C VAL A 634 64.66 5.59 0.50
N LEU A 635 64.70 4.68 -0.48
CA LEU A 635 65.69 3.60 -0.52
C LEU A 635 67.13 4.15 -0.59
N LYS A 636 67.35 5.22 -1.37
CA LYS A 636 68.67 5.87 -1.51
C LYS A 636 69.07 6.66 -0.26
N ASN A 637 68.14 7.38 0.37
CA ASN A 637 68.49 8.38 1.39
C ASN A 637 68.39 7.86 2.83
N THR A 638 67.81 6.69 3.05
CA THR A 638 67.69 6.10 4.39
C THR A 638 68.58 4.86 4.57
N SER A 639 68.90 4.51 5.82
CA SER A 639 69.69 3.32 6.15
C SER A 639 68.80 2.15 6.58
N PRO A 640 69.06 0.91 6.11
CA PRO A 640 68.28 -0.29 6.47
C PRO A 640 68.64 -0.76 7.90
N ARG A 641 68.11 -0.08 8.92
CA ARG A 641 68.32 -0.39 10.34
C ARG A 641 66.98 -0.43 11.07
N GLY A 642 66.84 -1.31 12.06
CA GLY A 642 65.59 -1.46 12.82
C GLY A 642 64.38 -1.73 11.92
N ALA A 643 63.29 -1.03 12.15
CA ALA A 643 62.05 -1.12 11.36
C ALA A 643 62.26 -0.78 9.87
N LEU A 644 63.21 0.12 9.53
CA LEU A 644 63.49 0.50 8.15
C LEU A 644 64.11 -0.64 7.32
N ALA A 645 64.70 -1.66 7.95
CA ALA A 645 65.23 -2.81 7.20
C ALA A 645 64.11 -3.58 6.48
N VAL A 646 62.99 -3.83 7.16
CA VAL A 646 61.81 -4.49 6.59
C VAL A 646 61.15 -3.60 5.54
N LEU A 647 61.13 -2.28 5.79
CA LEU A 647 60.62 -1.31 4.83
C LEU A 647 61.45 -1.28 3.55
N HIS A 648 62.79 -1.35 3.63
CA HIS A 648 63.69 -1.41 2.46
C HIS A 648 63.42 -2.63 1.59
N GLU A 649 63.26 -3.81 2.18
CA GLU A 649 62.89 -5.02 1.41
C GLU A 649 61.53 -4.84 0.72
N SER A 650 60.55 -4.27 1.42
CA SER A 650 59.23 -3.98 0.86
C SER A 650 59.29 -2.96 -0.30
N ILE A 651 60.13 -1.93 -0.19
CA ILE A 651 60.36 -0.95 -1.26
C ILE A 651 61.02 -1.63 -2.46
N ILE A 652 62.04 -2.47 -2.26
CA ILE A 652 62.72 -3.20 -3.33
C ILE A 652 61.73 -4.07 -4.12
N ASP A 653 60.90 -4.82 -3.41
CA ASP A 653 59.87 -5.66 -4.03
C ASP A 653 58.81 -4.82 -4.76
N ALA A 654 58.42 -3.68 -4.20
CA ALA A 654 57.48 -2.75 -4.84
C ALA A 654 58.06 -2.15 -6.13
N LEU A 655 59.30 -1.66 -6.10
CA LEU A 655 59.99 -1.15 -7.30
C LEU A 655 60.10 -2.22 -8.39
N ALA A 656 60.37 -3.47 -7.99
CA ALA A 656 60.37 -4.60 -8.94
C ALA A 656 58.99 -4.88 -9.54
N GLY A 657 57.93 -4.76 -8.73
CA GLY A 657 56.55 -4.95 -9.16
C GLY A 657 56.00 -3.84 -10.06
N LEU A 658 56.49 -2.61 -9.91
CA LEU A 658 56.10 -1.44 -10.70
C LEU A 658 56.77 -1.38 -12.08
N GLY A 659 57.83 -2.16 -12.29
CA GLY A 659 58.48 -2.34 -13.60
C GLY A 659 59.62 -1.37 -13.89
N ALA A 660 59.98 -1.25 -15.16
CA ALA A 660 61.17 -0.53 -15.60
C ALA A 660 61.02 0.99 -15.45
N HIS A 661 61.91 1.59 -14.68
CA HIS A 661 62.01 3.05 -14.49
C HIS A 661 63.46 3.41 -14.13
N ALA A 662 63.97 4.54 -14.62
CA ALA A 662 65.37 4.95 -14.39
C ALA A 662 65.70 5.07 -12.89
N ASP A 663 64.79 5.67 -12.10
CA ASP A 663 64.95 5.78 -10.65
C ASP A 663 64.94 4.43 -9.93
N SER A 664 64.08 3.48 -10.35
CA SER A 664 64.08 2.10 -9.83
C SER A 664 65.42 1.44 -10.08
N THR A 665 65.92 1.46 -11.32
CA THR A 665 67.21 0.87 -11.70
C THR A 665 68.35 1.47 -10.88
N SER A 666 68.39 2.80 -10.79
CA SER A 666 69.40 3.54 -10.03
C SER A 666 69.36 3.21 -8.53
N ALA A 667 68.18 3.16 -7.92
CA ALA A 667 68.03 2.86 -6.50
C ALA A 667 68.38 1.39 -6.17
N LEU A 668 67.92 0.44 -7.00
CA LEU A 668 68.21 -0.97 -6.83
C LEU A 668 69.71 -1.27 -7.02
N ARG A 669 70.37 -0.63 -8.00
CA ARG A 669 71.83 -0.70 -8.15
C ARG A 669 72.54 -0.18 -6.89
N GLY A 670 72.11 0.98 -6.38
CA GLY A 670 72.63 1.54 -5.14
C GLY A 670 72.44 0.60 -3.94
N ALA A 671 71.27 -0.05 -3.81
CA ALA A 671 70.98 -1.01 -2.74
C ALA A 671 71.80 -2.30 -2.87
N LEU A 672 72.10 -2.74 -4.09
CA LEU A 672 72.98 -3.88 -4.37
C LEU A 672 74.43 -3.57 -3.97
N ASP A 673 74.94 -2.38 -4.28
CA ASP A 673 76.32 -2.02 -3.96
C ASP A 673 76.51 -1.68 -2.47
N ARG A 674 75.48 -1.11 -1.84
CA ARG A 674 75.49 -0.73 -0.43
C ARG A 674 75.74 -1.93 0.50
N GLY A 675 76.41 -1.68 1.62
CA GLY A 675 76.61 -2.69 2.66
C GLY A 675 77.12 -2.12 3.96
N ASP A 676 76.73 -2.76 5.05
CA ASP A 676 77.22 -2.50 6.40
C ASP A 676 78.04 -3.72 6.84
N TRP A 677 79.35 -3.54 7.03
CA TRP A 677 80.24 -4.62 7.48
C TRP A 677 79.73 -5.20 8.80
N TRP A 678 79.24 -4.35 9.71
CA TRP A 678 78.77 -4.76 11.04
C TRP A 678 77.45 -5.53 11.01
N ALA A 679 76.78 -5.64 9.85
CA ALA A 679 75.54 -6.39 9.68
C ALA A 679 75.58 -7.28 8.41
N PRO A 680 76.42 -8.33 8.36
CA PRO A 680 76.68 -9.10 7.15
C PRO A 680 75.45 -9.87 6.63
N ARG A 681 74.63 -10.43 7.54
CA ARG A 681 73.40 -11.15 7.16
C ARG A 681 72.37 -10.22 6.50
N ARG A 682 72.17 -9.03 7.08
CA ARG A 682 71.25 -8.02 6.56
C ARG A 682 71.74 -7.48 5.22
N THR A 683 73.03 -7.17 5.13
CA THR A 683 73.65 -6.75 3.87
C THR A 683 73.48 -7.82 2.78
N ALA A 684 73.69 -9.10 3.10
CA ALA A 684 73.48 -10.19 2.14
C ALA A 684 72.01 -10.32 1.70
N ALA A 685 71.05 -10.17 2.63
CA ALA A 685 69.62 -10.19 2.32
C ALA A 685 69.22 -9.04 1.38
N LEU A 686 69.62 -7.81 1.70
CA LEU A 686 69.33 -6.62 0.88
C LEU A 686 69.92 -6.75 -0.54
N ARG A 687 71.16 -7.22 -0.65
CA ARG A 687 71.81 -7.47 -1.95
C ARG A 687 71.06 -8.51 -2.77
N LYS A 688 70.67 -9.61 -2.13
CA LYS A 688 69.88 -10.66 -2.79
C LYS A 688 68.54 -10.10 -3.27
N ALA A 689 67.84 -9.33 -2.44
CA ALA A 689 66.57 -8.71 -2.81
C ALA A 689 66.76 -7.76 -4.00
N ALA A 690 67.73 -6.84 -3.94
CA ALA A 690 68.01 -5.89 -5.02
C ALA A 690 68.41 -6.56 -6.33
N ALA A 691 69.28 -7.59 -6.29
CA ALA A 691 69.66 -8.34 -7.49
C ALA A 691 68.48 -9.12 -8.10
N THR A 692 67.63 -9.70 -7.25
CA THR A 692 66.40 -10.40 -7.69
C THR A 692 65.40 -9.42 -8.30
N ALA A 693 65.24 -8.23 -7.71
CA ALA A 693 64.41 -7.16 -8.21
C ALA A 693 64.88 -6.65 -9.59
N LEU A 694 66.17 -6.36 -9.76
CA LEU A 694 66.75 -5.98 -11.05
C LEU A 694 66.47 -7.04 -12.12
N LYS A 695 66.68 -8.33 -11.81
CA LYS A 695 66.38 -9.42 -12.75
C LYS A 695 64.90 -9.49 -13.08
N ARG A 696 64.03 -9.31 -12.09
CA ARG A 696 62.58 -9.37 -12.25
C ARG A 696 62.05 -8.26 -13.15
N ILE A 697 62.64 -7.07 -13.10
CA ILE A 697 62.32 -5.97 -14.02
C ILE A 697 62.76 -6.32 -15.45
N GLY A 698 64.00 -6.81 -15.61
CA GLY A 698 64.46 -7.41 -16.87
C GLY A 698 64.63 -6.44 -18.05
N SER A 699 64.65 -5.13 -17.81
CA SER A 699 65.01 -4.14 -18.85
C SER A 699 66.50 -4.22 -19.19
N ALA A 700 66.89 -3.74 -20.38
CA ALA A 700 68.30 -3.72 -20.81
C ALA A 700 69.22 -3.08 -19.75
N GLU A 701 68.82 -1.93 -19.19
CA GLU A 701 69.58 -1.23 -18.15
C GLU A 701 69.70 -2.05 -16.85
N THR A 702 68.66 -2.77 -16.44
CA THR A 702 68.70 -3.59 -15.21
C THR A 702 69.54 -4.85 -15.39
N LEU A 703 69.55 -5.43 -16.59
CA LEU A 703 70.39 -6.57 -16.93
C LEU A 703 71.87 -6.14 -17.02
N GLU A 704 72.14 -5.00 -17.65
CA GLU A 704 73.47 -4.39 -17.67
C GLU A 704 73.99 -4.12 -16.25
N ALA A 705 73.14 -3.57 -15.36
CA ALA A 705 73.50 -3.37 -13.96
C ALA A 705 73.86 -4.68 -13.23
N LEU A 706 73.20 -5.80 -13.55
CA LEU A 706 73.55 -7.13 -13.01
C LEU A 706 74.85 -7.67 -13.61
N GLU A 707 75.12 -7.43 -14.90
CA GLU A 707 76.37 -7.82 -15.54
C GLU A 707 77.56 -7.04 -14.98
N ASP A 708 77.41 -5.74 -14.76
CA ASP A 708 78.37 -4.90 -14.04
C ASP A 708 78.63 -5.43 -12.63
N ALA A 709 77.57 -5.82 -11.91
CA ALA A 709 77.67 -6.38 -10.57
C ALA A 709 78.47 -7.70 -10.52
N LEU A 710 78.50 -8.51 -11.61
CA LEU A 710 79.36 -9.69 -11.71
C LEU A 710 80.86 -9.34 -11.72
N ARG A 711 81.22 -8.14 -12.19
CA ARG A 711 82.58 -7.60 -12.24
C ARG A 711 82.97 -6.80 -10.99
N SER A 712 82.03 -6.57 -10.07
CA SER A 712 82.25 -5.81 -8.83
C SER A 712 83.39 -6.40 -7.99
N SER A 713 84.15 -5.55 -7.29
CA SER A 713 85.22 -5.98 -6.35
C SER A 713 84.65 -6.65 -5.09
N SER A 714 83.39 -6.36 -4.74
CA SER A 714 82.71 -6.95 -3.58
C SER A 714 82.26 -8.38 -3.83
N ARG A 715 82.78 -9.34 -3.04
CA ARG A 715 82.37 -10.76 -3.12
C ARG A 715 80.86 -10.94 -2.90
N GLY A 716 80.25 -10.14 -2.02
CA GLY A 716 78.82 -10.21 -1.74
C GLY A 716 77.95 -9.74 -2.90
N VAL A 717 78.38 -8.68 -3.60
CA VAL A 717 77.68 -8.17 -4.80
C VAL A 717 77.73 -9.20 -5.93
N ARG A 718 78.93 -9.74 -6.22
CA ARG A 718 79.10 -10.79 -7.23
C ARG A 718 78.23 -12.02 -6.95
N ALA A 719 78.19 -12.45 -5.68
CA ALA A 719 77.39 -13.61 -5.27
C ALA A 719 75.89 -13.37 -5.48
N ALA A 720 75.37 -12.20 -5.10
CA ALA A 720 73.96 -11.84 -5.31
C ALA A 720 73.59 -11.76 -6.80
N ALA A 721 74.45 -11.17 -7.64
CA ALA A 721 74.23 -11.09 -9.08
C ALA A 721 74.24 -12.48 -9.76
N ARG A 722 75.18 -13.37 -9.39
CA ARG A 722 75.22 -14.76 -9.89
C ARG A 722 73.97 -15.54 -9.53
N LEU A 723 73.55 -15.43 -8.27
CA LEU A 723 72.33 -16.06 -7.75
C LEU A 723 71.11 -15.58 -8.54
N ALA A 724 70.94 -14.26 -8.68
CA ALA A 724 69.83 -13.70 -9.43
C ALA A 724 69.84 -14.25 -10.85
N LEU A 725 70.95 -14.17 -11.59
CA LEU A 725 71.05 -14.65 -12.99
C LEU A 725 70.95 -16.18 -13.15
N GLY A 726 70.88 -16.96 -12.07
CA GLY A 726 70.81 -18.44 -12.15
C GLY A 726 72.13 -19.08 -12.60
N ARG A 727 73.27 -18.39 -12.41
CA ARG A 727 74.60 -18.84 -12.82
C ARG A 727 75.35 -19.57 -11.70
N GLU A 728 74.63 -20.27 -10.82
CA GLU A 728 75.18 -20.92 -9.61
C GLU A 728 76.26 -21.98 -9.92
N GLY A 729 76.32 -22.50 -11.15
CA GLY A 729 77.29 -23.52 -11.59
C GLY A 729 78.51 -23.04 -12.39
N ALA A 730 78.66 -21.75 -12.70
CA ALA A 730 79.69 -21.28 -13.64
C ALA A 730 81.03 -20.89 -12.97
N VAL A 731 81.48 -21.66 -11.99
CA VAL A 731 82.86 -21.60 -11.48
C VAL A 731 83.41 -23.02 -11.33
N ARG A 732 84.13 -23.47 -12.36
CA ARG A 732 85.37 -24.21 -12.18
C ARG A 732 86.49 -23.37 -12.76
#